data_AF-A0A938MX91-F1
#
_entry.id   AF-A0A938MX91-F1
#
_cell.length_a   1.000
_cell.length_b   1.000
_cell.length_c   1.000
_cell.angle_alpha   90.00
_cell.angle_beta   90.00
_cell.angle_gamma   90.00
#
_symmetry.space_group_name_H-M   'P 1'
#
loop_
_entity.id
_entity.type
_entity.pdbx_description
1 polymer ?
#
loop_
_entity_poly.entity_id
_entity_poly.type
_entity_poly.pdbx_seq_one_letter_code
_entity_poly.pdbx_strand_id
1 'polypeptide(L)'
;MAPLDPATGWLPEDPFLGLLDPNDATRRGEGYVSYLVRPKSGLPSGTRIDNEARIYFDWNDPIDTPRVRNTLDSGVPSSAVATLPDIVPGPAFVINGFGSDETGGSGIARYDVYVSTDDGPFTRWLAGTTNDSSLFTGEVGRRYAFYSVATDNVGHQELAPPIPDTQTYVNIPATVGTLLVSPNPVTRPSAVTLTASGVVDPDGRVVRVEFHHDTNGDGVWDEGVDQHFGSDDEGSNGWSLSATTGGWTPGVHAVFSRAQDDQGVWSQTASATISVERGTYRDTTPPRAALAVADVAVTGGTTHHFKVTFTDDVVVKVSTLGDGNLLVLGPGLFQQQATLVSVDHPFNGTSRTATYQITAPGGSWDAGDSGHYEIWLLPLQVADLDHNYVRFGRLGTFAVTIDPSLVGEVPTEPAGVVADERFEIVDGQLRLRTRETLADLGVPALDVLITVPDASSPENANPMEITVTVQTTAWRNPLDQLDVTGEGSVIPMDALVVINALNTWGSQPLPLLPQGIMVEPLFYDVSGDYWLTPLDALLIINRLNHPPDSEGEDGGEGESVMSAETALVDLQSGMRPVDSHWLIQPPVATEPWQRPAARISESSSFHRDEAADVAVSLLEAEDRDERAWQHDWERIRSVRKAVRDDFDVDTLLSEIADDITGAWSSWS
;
A
#
# COMPACT_ATOMS: atom_id res chain seq x y z
N MET A 1 -20.33 -84.52 22.83
CA MET A 1 -20.11 -85.98 22.86
C MET A 1 -20.84 -86.54 24.07
N ALA A 2 -21.41 -87.73 23.96
CA ALA A 2 -21.96 -88.45 25.10
C ALA A 2 -21.24 -89.80 25.18
N PRO A 3 -20.73 -90.22 26.35
CA PRO A 3 -20.34 -91.61 26.53
C PRO A 3 -21.62 -92.45 26.42
N LEU A 4 -21.70 -93.28 25.39
CA LEU A 4 -22.77 -94.27 25.26
C LEU A 4 -22.22 -95.60 25.75
N ASP A 5 -23.00 -96.30 26.56
CA ASP A 5 -22.68 -97.68 26.95
C ASP A 5 -22.64 -98.54 25.67
N PRO A 6 -21.50 -99.18 25.36
CA PRO A 6 -21.34 -99.95 24.13
C PRO A 6 -22.24 -101.20 24.06
N ALA A 7 -22.77 -101.68 25.18
CA ALA A 7 -23.69 -102.81 25.22
C ALA A 7 -25.15 -102.40 24.92
N THR A 8 -25.54 -101.17 25.28
CA THR A 8 -26.95 -100.74 25.24
C THR A 8 -27.21 -99.61 24.25
N GLY A 9 -26.20 -98.82 23.89
CA GLY A 9 -26.32 -97.62 23.06
C GLY A 9 -26.97 -96.43 23.78
N TRP A 10 -27.27 -96.57 25.09
CA TRP A 10 -27.86 -95.53 25.94
C TRP A 10 -26.80 -94.87 26.82
N LEU A 11 -27.17 -93.80 27.53
CA LEU A 11 -26.29 -93.19 28.53
C LEU A 11 -26.08 -94.17 29.70
N PRO A 12 -24.84 -94.31 30.24
CA PRO A 12 -24.60 -95.11 31.43
C PRO A 12 -25.46 -94.63 32.62
N GLU A 13 -26.13 -95.57 33.31
CA GLU A 13 -26.92 -95.24 34.51
C GLU A 13 -26.06 -95.13 35.79
N ASP A 14 -24.83 -95.66 35.75
CA ASP A 14 -23.89 -95.62 36.87
C ASP A 14 -23.06 -94.32 36.81
N PRO A 15 -23.12 -93.44 37.82
CA PRO A 15 -22.40 -92.16 37.85
C PRO A 15 -20.87 -92.31 37.93
N PHE A 16 -20.35 -93.52 38.19
CA PHE A 16 -18.92 -93.82 38.13
C PHE A 16 -18.46 -94.37 36.78
N LEU A 17 -19.38 -94.54 35.82
CA LEU A 17 -19.11 -94.98 34.45
C LEU A 17 -19.35 -93.83 33.48
N GLY A 18 -18.29 -93.32 32.85
CA GLY A 18 -18.40 -92.18 31.96
C GLY A 18 -17.08 -91.79 31.30
N LEU A 19 -17.04 -90.60 30.71
CA LEU A 19 -15.86 -90.09 30.02
C LEU A 19 -14.81 -89.50 30.97
N LEU A 20 -15.24 -89.07 32.17
CA LEU A 20 -14.40 -88.44 33.20
C LEU A 20 -14.74 -89.03 34.57
N ASP A 21 -13.72 -89.24 35.40
CA ASP A 21 -13.88 -89.62 36.81
C ASP A 21 -14.38 -88.42 37.66
N PRO A 22 -14.90 -88.65 38.88
CA PRO A 22 -15.09 -87.58 39.86
C PRO A 22 -13.77 -86.85 40.13
N ASN A 23 -13.81 -85.51 40.11
CA ASN A 23 -12.61 -84.72 40.30
C ASN A 23 -12.17 -84.72 41.77
N ASP A 24 -10.89 -85.02 42.02
CA ASP A 24 -10.30 -85.05 43.36
C ASP A 24 -8.99 -84.23 43.42
N ALA A 25 -8.22 -84.33 44.51
CA ALA A 25 -6.96 -83.61 44.68
C ALA A 25 -5.90 -83.93 43.59
N THR A 26 -6.06 -85.03 42.85
CA THR A 26 -5.18 -85.43 41.74
C THR A 26 -5.62 -84.82 40.40
N ARG A 27 -6.77 -84.15 40.36
CA ARG A 27 -7.37 -83.54 39.16
C ARG A 27 -7.76 -84.54 38.07
N ARG A 28 -7.92 -85.83 38.39
CA ARG A 28 -8.26 -86.90 37.43
C ARG A 28 -9.63 -86.77 36.75
N GLY A 29 -10.50 -85.91 37.27
CA GLY A 29 -11.80 -85.59 36.64
C GLY A 29 -11.75 -84.41 35.67
N GLU A 30 -10.58 -83.79 35.44
CA GLU A 30 -10.42 -82.74 34.45
C GLU A 30 -10.32 -83.34 33.03
N GLY A 31 -11.07 -82.76 32.09
CA GLY A 31 -11.09 -83.18 30.69
C GLY A 31 -11.04 -81.99 29.76
N TYR A 32 -10.47 -82.19 28.56
CA TYR A 32 -10.50 -81.20 27.50
C TYR A 32 -10.96 -81.85 26.19
N VAL A 33 -11.61 -81.05 25.34
CA VAL A 33 -11.97 -81.43 23.99
C VAL A 33 -11.28 -80.46 23.04
N SER A 34 -10.48 -81.00 22.13
CA SER A 34 -9.87 -80.24 21.04
C SER A 34 -10.55 -80.62 19.74
N TYR A 35 -10.88 -79.63 18.92
CA TYR A 35 -11.44 -79.82 17.59
C TYR A 35 -10.91 -78.75 16.65
N LEU A 36 -10.87 -79.07 15.36
CA LEU A 36 -10.53 -78.13 14.30
C LEU A 36 -11.79 -77.77 13.55
N VAL A 37 -12.02 -76.47 13.39
CA VAL A 37 -13.11 -75.93 12.57
C VAL A 37 -12.48 -75.14 11.43
N ARG A 38 -12.84 -75.50 10.19
CA ARG A 38 -12.49 -74.71 9.02
C ARG A 38 -13.53 -73.58 8.89
N PRO A 39 -13.12 -72.30 8.96
CA PRO A 39 -14.03 -71.20 8.71
C PRO A 39 -14.61 -71.29 7.29
N LYS A 40 -15.85 -70.83 7.12
CA LYS A 40 -16.43 -70.65 5.78
C LYS A 40 -15.57 -69.65 5.01
N SER A 41 -15.31 -69.92 3.72
CA SER A 41 -14.52 -69.01 2.88
C SER A 41 -15.23 -67.67 2.67
N GLY A 42 -14.46 -66.57 2.59
CA GLY A 42 -14.99 -65.23 2.30
C GLY A 42 -15.71 -64.55 3.47
N LEU A 43 -15.49 -65.00 4.71
CA LEU A 43 -15.96 -64.29 5.90
C LEU A 43 -15.13 -63.01 6.09
N PRO A 44 -15.76 -61.87 6.38
CA PRO A 44 -15.04 -60.61 6.59
C PRO A 44 -14.29 -60.61 7.93
N SER A 45 -13.29 -59.74 8.03
CA SER A 45 -12.60 -59.42 9.28
C SER A 45 -13.59 -58.98 10.37
N GLY A 46 -13.29 -59.30 11.61
CA GLY A 46 -14.20 -59.10 12.74
C GLY A 46 -15.21 -60.23 12.95
N THR A 47 -15.31 -61.21 12.03
CA THR A 47 -16.23 -62.36 12.21
C THR A 47 -15.85 -63.16 13.46
N ARG A 48 -16.79 -63.30 14.39
CA ARG A 48 -16.57 -64.00 15.66
C ARG A 48 -16.92 -65.48 15.54
N ILE A 49 -16.00 -66.32 15.96
CA ILE A 49 -16.21 -67.75 16.21
C ILE A 49 -16.24 -67.92 17.72
N ASP A 50 -17.45 -68.00 18.26
CA ASP A 50 -17.71 -68.25 19.68
C ASP A 50 -17.85 -69.76 19.92
N ASN A 51 -17.22 -70.26 20.98
CA ASN A 51 -17.32 -71.64 21.45
C ASN A 51 -17.82 -71.66 22.90
N GLU A 52 -18.81 -72.50 23.16
CA GLU A 52 -19.27 -72.86 24.51
C GLU A 52 -19.49 -74.36 24.57
N ALA A 53 -19.22 -74.94 25.74
CA ALA A 53 -19.57 -76.32 26.03
C ALA A 53 -20.59 -76.35 27.17
N ARG A 54 -21.45 -77.36 27.14
CA ARG A 54 -22.33 -77.70 28.26
C ARG A 54 -21.95 -79.07 28.78
N ILE A 55 -21.70 -79.15 30.08
CA ILE A 55 -21.29 -80.37 30.76
C ILE A 55 -22.49 -80.86 31.56
N TYR A 56 -22.95 -82.07 31.26
CA TYR A 56 -24.04 -82.72 31.99
C TYR A 56 -23.43 -83.79 32.90
N PHE A 57 -23.77 -83.74 34.18
CA PHE A 57 -23.47 -84.81 35.15
C PHE A 57 -24.78 -85.48 35.53
N ASP A 58 -24.88 -86.77 35.26
CA ASP A 58 -26.06 -87.60 35.53
C ASP A 58 -27.35 -86.94 34.99
N TRP A 59 -28.29 -86.63 35.90
CA TRP A 59 -29.58 -86.00 35.63
C TRP A 59 -29.66 -84.57 36.15
N ASN A 60 -28.51 -83.95 36.46
CA ASN A 60 -28.46 -82.57 36.93
C ASN A 60 -28.58 -81.57 35.77
N ASP A 61 -28.89 -80.33 36.13
CA ASP A 61 -28.81 -79.22 35.19
C ASP A 61 -27.39 -79.07 34.62
N PRO A 62 -27.24 -78.69 33.34
CA PRO A 62 -25.93 -78.54 32.72
C PRO A 62 -25.11 -77.43 33.36
N ILE A 63 -23.80 -77.65 33.40
CA ILE A 63 -22.81 -76.62 33.70
C ILE A 63 -22.32 -76.05 32.37
N ASP A 64 -22.65 -74.79 32.11
CA ASP A 64 -22.15 -74.05 30.95
C ASP A 64 -20.70 -73.58 31.21
N THR A 65 -19.80 -73.83 30.26
CA THR A 65 -18.43 -73.30 30.33
C THR A 65 -18.41 -71.83 29.95
N PRO A 66 -17.40 -71.05 30.40
CA PRO A 66 -17.15 -69.73 29.84
C PRO A 66 -17.02 -69.79 28.31
N ARG A 67 -17.59 -68.80 27.62
CA ARG A 67 -17.44 -68.66 26.17
C ARG A 67 -16.01 -68.29 25.82
N VAL A 68 -15.42 -69.01 24.86
CA VAL A 68 -14.14 -68.66 24.23
C VAL A 68 -14.44 -68.09 22.85
N ARG A 69 -13.85 -66.94 22.53
CA ARG A 69 -14.05 -66.23 21.26
C ARG A 69 -12.76 -66.14 20.48
N ASN A 70 -12.82 -66.46 19.19
CA ASN A 70 -11.82 -66.09 18.21
C ASN A 70 -12.43 -65.09 17.23
N THR A 71 -11.67 -64.11 16.79
CA THR A 71 -12.08 -63.15 15.75
C THR A 71 -11.25 -63.43 14.51
N LEU A 72 -11.89 -63.55 13.36
CA LEU A 72 -11.20 -63.70 12.09
C LEU A 72 -10.67 -62.36 11.63
N ASP A 73 -9.47 -62.41 11.07
CA ASP A 73 -8.87 -61.36 10.27
C ASP A 73 -8.64 -61.97 8.88
N SER A 74 -9.01 -61.24 7.84
CA SER A 74 -8.98 -61.64 6.44
C SER A 74 -8.41 -60.57 5.52
N GLY A 75 -8.18 -59.35 6.03
CA GLY A 75 -7.68 -58.23 5.25
C GLY A 75 -6.16 -58.19 5.27
N VAL A 76 -5.60 -57.39 4.38
CA VAL A 76 -4.18 -57.05 4.39
C VAL A 76 -4.06 -55.64 4.97
N PRO A 77 -3.07 -55.38 5.84
CA PRO A 77 -2.85 -54.04 6.35
C PRO A 77 -2.39 -53.10 5.23
N SER A 78 -2.46 -51.80 5.48
CA SER A 78 -1.96 -50.75 4.59
C SER A 78 -0.98 -49.85 5.33
N SER A 79 0.07 -49.37 4.67
CA SER A 79 1.03 -48.42 5.24
C SER A 79 1.59 -47.45 4.22
N ALA A 80 2.11 -46.32 4.72
CA ALA A 80 2.82 -45.34 3.91
C ALA A 80 3.78 -44.53 4.78
N VAL A 81 4.93 -44.18 4.22
CA VAL A 81 5.84 -43.17 4.79
C VAL A 81 5.27 -41.77 4.53
N ALA A 82 5.30 -40.90 5.53
CA ALA A 82 4.86 -39.51 5.42
C ALA A 82 5.69 -38.73 4.40
N THR A 83 5.06 -37.79 3.69
CA THR A 83 5.72 -36.94 2.70
C THR A 83 6.87 -36.15 3.33
N LEU A 84 8.04 -36.25 2.71
CA LEU A 84 9.22 -35.45 3.01
C LEU A 84 9.24 -34.20 2.11
N PRO A 85 9.92 -33.12 2.55
CA PRO A 85 10.30 -32.05 1.64
C PRO A 85 11.10 -32.60 0.45
N ASP A 86 11.00 -31.96 -0.71
CA ASP A 86 11.81 -32.34 -1.87
C ASP A 86 13.33 -32.23 -1.59
N ILE A 87 13.72 -31.34 -0.67
CA ILE A 87 15.09 -31.13 -0.22
C ILE A 87 15.14 -31.05 1.32
N VAL A 88 16.05 -31.81 1.94
CA VAL A 88 16.35 -31.73 3.37
C VAL A 88 17.73 -31.09 3.59
N PRO A 89 17.90 -30.20 4.59
CA PRO A 89 19.07 -29.33 4.74
C PRO A 89 20.30 -30.02 5.37
N GLY A 90 20.36 -31.35 5.33
CA GLY A 90 21.43 -32.12 5.95
C GLY A 90 21.20 -33.63 5.93
N PRO A 91 22.25 -34.41 6.23
CA PRO A 91 22.23 -35.86 6.06
C PRO A 91 21.31 -36.60 7.03
N ALA A 92 20.95 -36.01 8.16
CA ALA A 92 20.13 -36.64 9.18
C ALA A 92 18.72 -36.03 9.20
N PHE A 93 17.70 -36.85 8.96
CA PHE A 93 16.30 -36.43 8.97
C PHE A 93 15.39 -37.57 9.44
N VAL A 94 14.23 -37.21 10.00
CA VAL A 94 13.31 -38.18 10.59
C VAL A 94 12.35 -38.71 9.51
N ILE A 95 12.27 -40.04 9.42
CA ILE A 95 11.25 -40.74 8.67
C ILE A 95 10.07 -40.99 9.61
N ASN A 96 8.90 -40.48 9.22
CA ASN A 96 7.66 -40.62 9.97
C ASN A 96 6.61 -41.34 9.11
N GLY A 97 5.55 -41.77 9.76
CA GLY A 97 4.33 -42.22 9.08
C GLY A 97 4.29 -43.72 8.93
N PHE A 98 3.18 -44.29 9.38
CA PHE A 98 2.87 -45.70 9.32
C PHE A 98 1.37 -45.92 9.44
N GLY A 99 0.98 -47.15 9.15
CA GLY A 99 -0.30 -47.50 8.57
C GLY A 99 -1.45 -47.79 9.51
N SER A 100 -2.48 -48.37 8.89
CA SER A 100 -3.68 -48.86 9.56
C SER A 100 -4.12 -50.19 8.97
N ASP A 101 -4.77 -50.99 9.81
CA ASP A 101 -5.42 -52.22 9.42
C ASP A 101 -6.91 -51.96 9.12
N GLU A 102 -7.59 -52.86 8.41
CA GLU A 102 -9.01 -52.66 8.15
C GLU A 102 -9.87 -52.74 9.42
N THR A 103 -11.11 -52.26 9.32
CA THR A 103 -12.05 -52.32 10.44
C THR A 103 -12.33 -53.78 10.84
N GLY A 104 -12.01 -54.13 12.09
CA GLY A 104 -12.17 -55.47 12.62
C GLY A 104 -11.01 -56.42 12.32
N GLY A 105 -9.96 -55.93 11.66
CA GLY A 105 -8.67 -56.62 11.53
C GLY A 105 -7.93 -56.71 12.87
N SER A 106 -6.85 -57.47 12.88
CA SER A 106 -6.06 -57.79 14.08
C SER A 106 -5.10 -56.67 14.48
N GLY A 107 -5.01 -55.60 13.68
CA GLY A 107 -4.07 -54.52 13.85
C GLY A 107 -2.68 -54.89 13.33
N ILE A 108 -1.83 -53.86 13.17
CA ILE A 108 -0.50 -54.05 12.60
C ILE A 108 0.47 -54.58 13.67
N ALA A 109 1.19 -55.65 13.33
CA ALA A 109 2.22 -56.23 14.19
C ALA A 109 3.57 -55.55 14.00
N ARG A 110 3.94 -55.22 12.76
CA ARG A 110 5.24 -54.62 12.41
C ARG A 110 5.25 -53.99 11.02
N TYR A 111 6.27 -53.17 10.77
CA TYR A 111 6.58 -52.57 9.47
C TYR A 111 8.00 -52.94 9.02
N ASP A 112 8.17 -53.16 7.73
CA ASP A 112 9.47 -53.12 7.05
C ASP A 112 9.54 -51.80 6.25
N VAL A 113 10.62 -51.04 6.39
CA VAL A 113 10.85 -49.79 5.63
C VAL A 113 11.98 -50.00 4.65
N TYR A 114 11.74 -49.60 3.40
CA TYR A 114 12.68 -49.73 2.30
C TYR A 114 13.16 -48.36 1.86
N VAL A 115 14.43 -48.29 1.47
CA VAL A 115 15.07 -47.10 0.91
C VAL A 115 15.72 -47.43 -0.42
N SER A 116 15.56 -46.53 -1.39
CA SER A 116 16.33 -46.49 -2.64
C SER A 116 17.23 -45.26 -2.61
N THR A 117 18.45 -45.40 -3.12
CA THR A 117 19.41 -44.31 -3.31
C THR A 117 19.61 -44.10 -4.80
N ASP A 118 19.50 -42.85 -5.27
CA ASP A 118 19.69 -42.42 -6.66
C ASP A 118 18.96 -43.30 -7.69
N ASP A 119 17.67 -43.52 -7.46
CA ASP A 119 16.79 -44.34 -8.32
C ASP A 119 17.25 -45.80 -8.48
N GLY A 120 18.12 -46.26 -7.58
CA GLY A 120 18.59 -47.63 -7.50
C GLY A 120 17.54 -48.63 -6.98
N PRO A 121 17.91 -49.90 -6.82
CA PRO A 121 17.02 -50.90 -6.24
C PRO A 121 16.74 -50.58 -4.77
N PHE A 122 15.50 -50.80 -4.34
CA PHE A 122 15.13 -50.68 -2.93
C PHE A 122 15.81 -51.73 -2.07
N THR A 123 16.38 -51.28 -0.95
CA THR A 123 16.96 -52.13 0.08
C THR A 123 16.19 -51.93 1.38
N ARG A 124 16.05 -52.99 2.18
CA ARG A 124 15.35 -52.88 3.46
C ARG A 124 16.24 -52.14 4.47
N TRP A 125 15.82 -50.94 4.87
CA TRP A 125 16.51 -50.10 5.84
C TRP A 125 16.13 -50.47 7.28
N LEU A 126 14.82 -50.60 7.56
CA LEU A 126 14.31 -51.05 8.86
C LEU A 126 13.52 -52.34 8.69
N ALA A 127 13.78 -53.30 9.57
CA ALA A 127 13.12 -54.59 9.54
C ALA A 127 12.31 -54.80 10.82
N GLY A 128 11.02 -55.07 10.68
CA GLY A 128 10.11 -55.43 11.76
C GLY A 128 9.99 -54.38 12.85
N THR A 129 9.99 -53.10 12.50
CA THR A 129 9.81 -52.01 13.48
C THR A 129 8.35 -51.92 13.94
N THR A 130 8.16 -51.59 15.21
CA THR A 130 6.88 -51.18 15.80
C THR A 130 6.81 -49.69 16.08
N ASN A 131 7.93 -48.98 15.92
CA ASN A 131 7.98 -47.53 16.09
C ASN A 131 7.35 -46.85 14.87
N ASP A 132 6.70 -45.71 15.14
CA ASP A 132 6.05 -44.86 14.14
C ASP A 132 6.98 -43.78 13.54
N SER A 133 8.24 -43.77 13.98
CA SER A 133 9.27 -42.84 13.51
C SER A 133 10.68 -43.42 13.69
N SER A 134 11.63 -42.97 12.86
CA SER A 134 13.05 -43.31 12.98
C SER A 134 13.95 -42.27 12.31
N LEU A 135 15.16 -42.06 12.84
CA LEU A 135 16.16 -41.16 12.25
C LEU A 135 16.89 -41.88 11.11
N PHE A 136 16.79 -41.36 9.90
CA PHE A 136 17.59 -41.78 8.76
C PHE A 136 18.81 -40.87 8.60
N THR A 137 19.98 -41.47 8.33
CA THR A 137 21.20 -40.74 8.00
C THR A 137 21.66 -41.15 6.61
N GLY A 138 21.48 -40.24 5.64
CA GLY A 138 21.96 -40.36 4.27
C GLY A 138 23.33 -39.71 4.05
N GLU A 139 23.74 -39.71 2.80
CA GLU A 139 24.88 -38.95 2.28
C GLU A 139 24.36 -37.69 1.61
N VAL A 140 25.14 -36.63 1.72
CA VAL A 140 24.87 -35.35 1.05
C VAL A 140 25.06 -35.50 -0.46
N GLY A 141 24.23 -34.81 -1.25
CA GLY A 141 24.24 -34.87 -2.71
C GLY A 141 23.52 -36.08 -3.30
N ARG A 142 22.75 -36.81 -2.50
CA ARG A 142 22.02 -38.03 -2.91
C ARG A 142 20.52 -37.84 -2.88
N ARG A 143 19.82 -38.56 -3.77
CA ARG A 143 18.36 -38.70 -3.71
C ARG A 143 17.99 -39.98 -2.99
N TYR A 144 17.02 -39.89 -2.08
CA TYR A 144 16.45 -41.02 -1.37
C TYR A 144 14.97 -41.13 -1.65
N ALA A 145 14.49 -42.36 -1.89
CA ALA A 145 13.07 -42.67 -1.98
C ALA A 145 12.73 -43.75 -0.96
N PHE A 146 11.56 -43.66 -0.34
CA PHE A 146 11.13 -44.55 0.73
C PHE A 146 9.76 -45.14 0.44
N TYR A 147 9.56 -46.40 0.86
CA TYR A 147 8.23 -46.94 1.07
C TYR A 147 8.20 -47.86 2.30
N SER A 148 7.00 -48.14 2.80
CA SER A 148 6.77 -49.08 3.89
C SER A 148 5.92 -50.29 3.47
N VAL A 149 6.06 -51.40 4.21
CA VAL A 149 5.24 -52.60 4.06
C VAL A 149 4.82 -53.08 5.44
N ALA A 150 3.51 -53.11 5.70
CA ALA A 150 2.96 -53.59 6.97
C ALA A 150 2.74 -55.12 6.99
N THR A 151 2.87 -55.72 8.19
CA THR A 151 2.38 -57.07 8.49
C THR A 151 1.48 -57.03 9.71
N ASP A 152 0.30 -57.64 9.65
CA ASP A 152 -0.68 -57.70 10.75
C ASP A 152 -0.31 -58.77 11.81
N ASN A 153 -1.14 -58.90 12.84
CA ASN A 153 -0.95 -59.87 13.92
C ASN A 153 -1.29 -61.33 13.54
N VAL A 154 -1.94 -61.57 12.40
CA VAL A 154 -2.23 -62.92 11.89
C VAL A 154 -1.30 -63.36 10.76
N GLY A 155 -0.40 -62.48 10.32
CA GLY A 155 0.63 -62.72 9.32
C GLY A 155 0.27 -62.30 7.90
N HIS A 156 -0.83 -61.58 7.65
CA HIS A 156 -1.04 -60.97 6.34
C HIS A 156 -0.10 -59.80 6.15
N GLN A 157 0.44 -59.70 4.94
CA GLN A 157 1.44 -58.72 4.58
C GLN A 157 0.94 -57.89 3.40
N GLU A 158 1.10 -56.58 3.53
CA GLU A 158 0.89 -55.62 2.46
C GLU A 158 1.79 -55.93 1.25
N LEU A 159 1.31 -55.64 0.04
CA LEU A 159 2.14 -55.70 -1.15
C LEU A 159 3.01 -54.44 -1.25
N ALA A 160 4.26 -54.60 -1.66
CA ALA A 160 5.15 -53.46 -1.89
C ALA A 160 4.51 -52.46 -2.88
N PRO A 161 4.44 -51.16 -2.53
CA PRO A 161 3.92 -50.13 -3.42
C PRO A 161 4.69 -50.06 -4.75
N PRO A 162 4.00 -49.80 -5.88
CA PRO A 162 4.64 -49.69 -7.19
C PRO A 162 5.42 -48.38 -7.40
N ILE A 163 5.15 -47.38 -6.57
CA ILE A 163 5.83 -46.09 -6.52
C ILE A 163 6.27 -45.85 -5.07
N PRO A 164 7.36 -45.11 -4.81
CA PRO A 164 7.71 -44.72 -3.45
C PRO A 164 6.60 -43.90 -2.82
N ASP A 165 6.46 -44.03 -1.50
CA ASP A 165 5.56 -43.20 -0.69
C ASP A 165 6.04 -41.75 -0.64
N THR A 166 7.36 -41.57 -0.59
CA THR A 166 8.01 -40.26 -0.56
C THR A 166 9.43 -40.32 -1.11
N GLN A 167 9.97 -39.16 -1.51
CA GLN A 167 11.36 -38.99 -1.90
C GLN A 167 11.89 -37.63 -1.44
N THR A 168 13.21 -37.51 -1.29
CA THR A 168 13.91 -36.27 -0.93
C THR A 168 15.32 -36.27 -1.51
N TYR A 169 15.88 -35.09 -1.71
CA TYR A 169 17.31 -34.87 -1.97
C TYR A 169 17.99 -34.29 -0.72
N VAL A 170 19.21 -34.73 -0.43
CA VAL A 170 19.99 -34.22 0.69
C VAL A 170 20.93 -33.14 0.18
N ASN A 171 20.74 -31.90 0.65
CA ASN A 171 21.53 -30.72 0.27
C ASN A 171 21.92 -29.95 1.53
N ILE A 172 23.16 -29.49 1.67
CA ILE A 172 23.50 -28.56 2.76
C ILE A 172 23.44 -27.14 2.20
N PRO A 173 22.49 -26.29 2.65
CA PRO A 173 22.39 -24.94 2.11
C PRO A 173 23.71 -24.16 2.25
N ALA A 174 23.95 -23.28 1.29
CA ALA A 174 25.04 -22.31 1.38
C ALA A 174 24.99 -21.51 2.69
N THR A 175 26.11 -20.89 3.04
CA THR A 175 26.25 -20.02 4.20
C THR A 175 26.86 -18.69 3.80
N VAL A 176 26.44 -17.60 4.46
CA VAL A 176 27.09 -16.30 4.40
C VAL A 176 27.73 -16.05 5.76
N GLY A 177 29.06 -15.89 5.80
CA GLY A 177 29.78 -15.68 7.04
C GLY A 177 29.48 -14.33 7.69
N THR A 178 29.72 -13.24 6.95
CA THR A 178 29.42 -11.87 7.41
C THR A 178 28.96 -10.98 6.25
N LEU A 179 28.13 -9.97 6.58
CA LEU A 179 27.82 -8.87 5.68
C LEU A 179 28.60 -7.63 6.11
N LEU A 180 29.34 -7.05 5.17
CA LEU A 180 30.12 -5.82 5.36
C LEU A 180 29.50 -4.67 4.57
N VAL A 181 29.56 -3.47 5.13
CA VAL A 181 29.01 -2.25 4.55
C VAL A 181 30.11 -1.20 4.50
N SER A 182 30.35 -0.60 3.32
CA SER A 182 31.35 0.47 3.17
C SER A 182 30.97 1.47 2.07
N PRO A 183 31.03 2.79 2.32
CA PRO A 183 31.36 3.42 3.60
C PRO A 183 30.23 3.28 4.63
N ASN A 184 30.58 3.39 5.92
CA ASN A 184 29.63 3.43 7.04
C ASN A 184 30.22 4.29 8.18
N PRO A 185 29.69 5.49 8.48
CA PRO A 185 28.49 6.10 7.91
C PRO A 185 28.65 6.50 6.43
N VAL A 186 27.52 6.63 5.73
CA VAL A 186 27.43 7.12 4.35
C VAL A 186 26.54 8.34 4.29
N THR A 187 26.94 9.34 3.52
CA THR A 187 26.15 10.55 3.30
C THR A 187 25.27 10.38 2.06
N ARG A 188 23.94 10.50 2.20
CA ARG A 188 23.04 10.44 1.02
C ARG A 188 23.29 11.62 0.08
N PRO A 189 23.21 11.43 -1.26
CA PRO A 189 22.78 10.23 -1.99
C PRO A 189 23.93 9.29 -2.43
N SER A 190 25.08 9.33 -1.75
CA SER A 190 26.27 8.58 -2.15
C SER A 190 26.03 7.07 -2.22
N ALA A 191 26.82 6.40 -3.05
CA ALA A 191 26.78 4.95 -3.15
C ALA A 191 27.41 4.29 -1.90
N VAL A 192 26.85 3.14 -1.53
CA VAL A 192 27.40 2.20 -0.55
C VAL A 192 27.64 0.85 -1.22
N THR A 193 28.71 0.17 -0.82
CA THR A 193 28.99 -1.20 -1.22
C THR A 193 28.66 -2.15 -0.09
N LEU A 194 27.79 -3.12 -0.39
CA LEU A 194 27.49 -4.27 0.44
C LEU A 194 28.36 -5.44 -0.01
N THR A 195 29.03 -6.12 0.91
CA THR A 195 29.90 -7.26 0.59
C THR A 195 29.60 -8.44 1.49
N ALA A 196 29.16 -9.55 0.90
CA ALA A 196 29.00 -10.82 1.58
C ALA A 196 30.35 -11.54 1.63
N SER A 197 30.87 -11.80 2.83
CA SER A 197 32.16 -12.44 3.06
C SER A 197 31.99 -13.83 3.69
N GLY A 198 32.94 -14.72 3.43
CA GLY A 198 32.88 -16.10 3.90
C GLY A 198 31.71 -16.88 3.32
N VAL A 199 31.34 -16.58 2.07
CA VAL A 199 30.24 -17.26 1.36
C VAL A 199 30.71 -18.63 0.89
N VAL A 200 30.13 -19.69 1.44
CA VAL A 200 30.55 -21.08 1.21
C VAL A 200 29.35 -21.99 1.09
N ASP A 201 29.41 -22.89 0.11
CA ASP A 201 28.53 -24.03 -0.03
C ASP A 201 29.34 -25.32 0.28
N PRO A 202 28.97 -26.10 1.32
CA PRO A 202 29.73 -27.28 1.73
C PRO A 202 29.72 -28.46 0.75
N ASP A 203 28.65 -28.64 -0.02
CA ASP A 203 28.45 -29.78 -0.92
C ASP A 203 28.31 -29.40 -2.39
N GLY A 204 28.19 -28.11 -2.68
CA GLY A 204 28.02 -27.60 -4.03
C GLY A 204 28.81 -26.32 -4.30
N ARG A 205 28.15 -25.40 -5.00
CA ARG A 205 28.65 -24.06 -5.25
C ARG A 205 27.54 -23.04 -5.05
N VAL A 206 27.94 -21.85 -4.59
CA VAL A 206 27.05 -20.69 -4.56
C VAL A 206 26.85 -20.16 -5.98
N VAL A 207 25.60 -20.01 -6.38
CA VAL A 207 25.22 -19.50 -7.71
C VAL A 207 24.89 -18.01 -7.68
N ARG A 208 24.48 -17.49 -6.53
CA ARG A 208 23.98 -16.12 -6.40
C ARG A 208 24.01 -15.64 -4.95
N VAL A 209 24.24 -14.36 -4.72
CA VAL A 209 24.00 -13.69 -3.45
C VAL A 209 23.05 -12.52 -3.67
N GLU A 210 21.96 -12.48 -2.92
CA GLU A 210 21.03 -11.35 -2.92
C GLU A 210 21.30 -10.40 -1.76
N PHE A 211 21.03 -9.12 -2.00
CA PHE A 211 21.14 -8.06 -1.00
C PHE A 211 19.81 -7.32 -0.86
N HIS A 212 19.44 -7.02 0.39
CA HIS A 212 18.16 -6.42 0.75
C HIS A 212 18.32 -5.31 1.79
N HIS A 213 17.37 -4.38 1.83
CA HIS A 213 17.27 -3.29 2.81
C HIS A 213 15.95 -3.35 3.58
N ASP A 214 16.09 -3.34 4.90
CA ASP A 214 15.01 -3.27 5.86
C ASP A 214 14.22 -1.98 5.68
N THR A 215 13.04 -2.08 5.08
CA THR A 215 12.21 -0.91 4.78
C THR A 215 11.15 -0.67 5.85
N ASN A 216 10.78 -1.71 6.61
CA ASN A 216 9.80 -1.59 7.69
C ASN A 216 10.45 -1.21 9.04
N GLY A 217 11.78 -1.31 9.14
CA GLY A 217 12.59 -0.91 10.28
C GLY A 217 12.54 -1.91 11.45
N ASP A 218 12.17 -3.16 11.22
CA ASP A 218 12.00 -4.16 12.28
C ASP A 218 13.27 -4.99 12.58
N GLY A 219 14.31 -4.84 11.75
CA GLY A 219 15.59 -5.54 11.88
C GLY A 219 15.56 -7.02 11.49
N VAL A 220 14.48 -7.49 10.87
CA VAL A 220 14.29 -8.85 10.35
C VAL A 220 14.15 -8.79 8.83
N TRP A 221 14.64 -9.82 8.14
CA TRP A 221 14.42 -9.91 6.71
C TRP A 221 13.03 -10.47 6.42
N ASP A 222 12.21 -9.70 5.72
CA ASP A 222 10.86 -10.07 5.31
C ASP A 222 10.70 -10.15 3.78
N GLU A 223 10.41 -11.35 3.28
CA GLU A 223 10.23 -11.57 1.85
C GLU A 223 9.06 -10.75 1.28
N GLY A 224 9.35 -9.90 0.29
CA GLY A 224 8.35 -9.07 -0.38
C GLY A 224 7.95 -7.81 0.37
N VAL A 225 8.41 -7.62 1.61
CA VAL A 225 8.28 -6.36 2.36
C VAL A 225 9.56 -5.55 2.24
N ASP A 226 10.71 -6.19 2.45
CA ASP A 226 12.00 -5.52 2.33
C ASP A 226 12.43 -5.30 0.89
N GLN A 227 13.10 -4.17 0.68
CA GLN A 227 13.54 -3.78 -0.65
C GLN A 227 14.69 -4.69 -1.12
N HIS A 228 14.44 -5.43 -2.20
CA HIS A 228 15.49 -6.12 -2.94
C HIS A 228 16.31 -5.11 -3.75
N PHE A 229 17.62 -5.00 -3.47
CA PHE A 229 18.50 -4.13 -4.25
C PHE A 229 19.04 -4.77 -5.50
N GLY A 230 19.23 -6.08 -5.46
CA GLY A 230 19.81 -6.82 -6.56
C GLY A 230 20.53 -8.06 -6.06
N SER A 231 21.07 -8.77 -7.03
CA SER A 231 21.92 -9.91 -6.80
C SER A 231 23.29 -9.71 -7.41
N ASP A 232 24.25 -10.43 -6.86
CA ASP A 232 25.52 -10.72 -7.49
C ASP A 232 25.51 -12.20 -7.87
N ASP A 233 25.70 -12.48 -9.16
CA ASP A 233 25.72 -13.82 -9.74
C ASP A 233 27.17 -14.23 -10.13
N GLU A 234 28.17 -13.36 -9.88
CA GLU A 234 29.56 -13.54 -10.28
C GLU A 234 30.54 -13.67 -9.10
N GLY A 235 30.47 -14.78 -8.36
CA GLY A 235 31.34 -15.02 -7.20
C GLY A 235 32.87 -15.01 -7.44
N SER A 236 33.34 -14.87 -8.68
CA SER A 236 34.76 -14.83 -9.02
C SER A 236 35.48 -13.53 -8.61
N ASN A 237 34.74 -12.43 -8.46
CA ASN A 237 35.28 -11.13 -8.06
C ASN A 237 34.98 -10.79 -6.58
N GLY A 238 34.44 -11.76 -5.82
CA GLY A 238 33.79 -11.54 -4.53
C GLY A 238 32.27 -11.60 -4.68
N TRP A 239 31.55 -11.33 -3.59
CA TRP A 239 30.09 -11.18 -3.62
C TRP A 239 29.75 -9.79 -3.11
N SER A 240 29.45 -8.86 -4.01
CA SER A 240 29.20 -7.47 -3.63
C SER A 240 28.22 -6.74 -4.53
N LEU A 241 27.48 -5.81 -3.96
CA LEU A 241 26.54 -4.95 -4.67
C LEU A 241 26.76 -3.49 -4.27
N SER A 242 26.81 -2.60 -5.26
CA SER A 242 26.78 -1.16 -5.01
C SER A 242 25.33 -0.64 -5.08
N ALA A 243 24.85 -0.03 -4.00
CA ALA A 243 23.53 0.55 -3.87
C ALA A 243 23.62 2.06 -3.66
N THR A 244 22.65 2.83 -4.13
CA THR A 244 22.54 4.27 -3.82
C THR A 244 21.71 4.50 -2.56
N THR A 245 22.13 5.46 -1.74
CA THR A 245 21.39 5.87 -0.53
C THR A 245 20.46 7.06 -0.75
N GLY A 246 20.28 7.53 -2.00
CA GLY A 246 19.41 8.69 -2.29
C GLY A 246 17.96 8.52 -1.82
N GLY A 247 17.42 7.30 -1.91
CA GLY A 247 16.08 6.96 -1.44
C GLY A 247 15.93 6.83 0.08
N TRP A 248 17.02 6.87 0.83
CA TRP A 248 17.01 6.43 2.23
C TRP A 248 16.79 7.63 3.15
N THR A 249 15.98 7.44 4.18
CA THR A 249 15.86 8.41 5.26
C THR A 249 17.16 8.47 6.06
N PRO A 250 17.55 9.61 6.65
CA PRO A 250 18.70 9.66 7.52
C PRO A 250 18.41 8.84 8.77
N GLY A 251 19.39 8.08 9.26
CA GLY A 251 19.23 7.16 10.38
C GLY A 251 19.99 5.86 10.18
N VAL A 252 19.78 4.93 11.11
CA VAL A 252 20.35 3.58 11.03
C VAL A 252 19.35 2.68 10.33
N HIS A 253 19.83 1.91 9.34
CA HIS A 253 19.05 0.93 8.60
C HIS A 253 19.70 -0.44 8.71
N ALA A 254 18.89 -1.49 8.74
CA ALA A 254 19.39 -2.86 8.59
C ALA A 254 19.47 -3.25 7.12
N VAL A 255 20.49 -4.03 6.78
CA VAL A 255 20.66 -4.61 5.45
C VAL A 255 20.93 -6.09 5.61
N PHE A 256 20.50 -6.87 4.62
CA PHE A 256 20.58 -8.32 4.66
C PHE A 256 21.25 -8.88 3.41
N SER A 257 21.88 -10.03 3.55
CA SER A 257 22.30 -10.85 2.43
C SER A 257 22.01 -12.32 2.65
N ARG A 258 21.73 -13.04 1.55
CA ARG A 258 21.56 -14.50 1.54
C ARG A 258 22.17 -15.08 0.27
N ALA A 259 22.73 -16.28 0.38
CA ALA A 259 23.35 -17.00 -0.72
C ALA A 259 22.43 -18.12 -1.21
N GLN A 260 22.36 -18.33 -2.52
CA GLN A 260 21.69 -19.47 -3.14
C GLN A 260 22.72 -20.48 -3.60
N ASP A 261 22.48 -21.77 -3.34
CA ASP A 261 23.28 -22.87 -3.87
C ASP A 261 22.81 -23.33 -5.27
N ASP A 262 23.53 -24.29 -5.86
CA ASP A 262 23.23 -24.86 -7.17
C ASP A 262 21.99 -25.75 -7.21
N GLN A 263 21.37 -26.02 -6.06
CA GLN A 263 20.08 -26.70 -5.94
C GLN A 263 18.92 -25.71 -5.74
N GLY A 264 19.22 -24.41 -5.72
CA GLY A 264 18.24 -23.34 -5.59
C GLY A 264 17.82 -23.05 -4.15
N VAL A 265 18.47 -23.64 -3.15
CA VAL A 265 18.14 -23.44 -1.73
C VAL A 265 18.90 -22.21 -1.20
N TRP A 266 18.21 -21.44 -0.36
CA TRP A 266 18.75 -20.21 0.24
C TRP A 266 19.39 -20.48 1.60
N SER A 267 20.49 -19.78 1.87
CA SER A 267 21.12 -19.70 3.18
C SER A 267 20.24 -18.99 4.21
N GLN A 268 20.58 -19.14 5.49
CA GLN A 268 20.17 -18.15 6.48
C GLN A 268 20.69 -16.75 6.11
N THR A 269 19.97 -15.71 6.51
CA THR A 269 20.34 -14.33 6.23
C THR A 269 21.47 -13.86 7.13
N ALA A 270 22.50 -13.26 6.55
CA ALA A 270 23.45 -12.43 7.27
C ALA A 270 22.93 -10.99 7.30
N SER A 271 23.15 -10.27 8.40
CA SER A 271 22.71 -8.89 8.57
C SER A 271 23.86 -7.96 8.92
N ALA A 272 23.71 -6.70 8.58
CA ALA A 272 24.56 -5.60 8.99
C ALA A 272 23.72 -4.33 9.17
N THR A 273 24.31 -3.30 9.75
CA THR A 273 23.68 -1.97 9.86
C THR A 273 24.48 -0.94 9.09
N ILE A 274 23.77 0.05 8.58
CA ILE A 274 24.32 1.20 7.88
C ILE A 274 23.74 2.49 8.46
N SER A 275 24.63 3.41 8.80
CA SER A 275 24.26 4.76 9.24
C SER A 275 24.23 5.68 8.02
N VAL A 276 23.03 6.13 7.65
CA VAL A 276 22.81 7.11 6.58
C VAL A 276 22.70 8.50 7.19
N GLU A 277 23.60 9.39 6.80
CA GLU A 277 23.63 10.77 7.27
C GLU A 277 23.08 11.72 6.21
N ARG A 278 22.44 12.81 6.66
CA ARG A 278 22.06 13.93 5.79
C ARG A 278 23.33 14.71 5.47
N GLY A 279 23.62 14.90 4.19
CA GLY A 279 24.78 15.69 3.78
C GLY A 279 24.64 17.18 4.03
N THR A 280 25.74 17.90 3.89
CA THR A 280 25.72 19.38 3.74
C THR A 280 25.06 19.82 2.43
N TYR A 281 24.89 18.87 1.49
CA TYR A 281 24.09 19.04 0.29
C TYR A 281 22.61 18.92 0.65
N ARG A 282 21.96 20.07 0.86
CA ARG A 282 20.50 20.14 0.91
C ARG A 282 19.99 20.10 -0.51
N ASP A 283 19.19 19.09 -0.83
CA ASP A 283 18.44 19.10 -2.08
C ASP A 283 17.48 20.30 -2.08
N THR A 284 17.47 21.04 -3.17
CA THR A 284 16.63 22.24 -3.37
C THR A 284 15.85 22.17 -4.68
N THR A 285 16.04 21.10 -5.44
CA THR A 285 15.35 20.89 -6.70
C THR A 285 14.03 20.19 -6.38
N PRO A 286 12.88 20.74 -6.79
CA PRO A 286 11.62 20.03 -6.65
C PRO A 286 11.46 18.93 -7.70
N PRO A 287 10.78 17.82 -7.38
CA PRO A 287 10.45 16.80 -8.36
C PRO A 287 9.60 17.37 -9.50
N ARG A 288 9.65 16.72 -10.67
CA ARG A 288 8.90 17.09 -11.88
C ARG A 288 7.93 15.98 -12.26
N ALA A 289 6.75 16.36 -12.74
CA ALA A 289 5.72 15.42 -13.18
C ALA A 289 5.59 15.40 -14.71
N ALA A 290 5.46 14.21 -15.30
CA ALA A 290 5.17 13.98 -16.70
C ALA A 290 3.93 13.09 -16.85
N LEU A 291 2.89 13.59 -17.53
CA LEU A 291 1.63 12.87 -17.73
C LEU A 291 1.69 11.98 -18.98
N ALA A 292 1.20 10.75 -18.83
CA ALA A 292 0.88 9.84 -19.91
C ALA A 292 -0.59 9.40 -19.79
N VAL A 293 -1.42 9.92 -20.69
CA VAL A 293 -2.87 9.65 -20.73
C VAL A 293 -3.28 9.36 -22.18
N ALA A 294 -4.27 8.49 -22.35
CA ALA A 294 -4.86 8.16 -23.65
C ALA A 294 -6.29 8.69 -23.73
N ASP A 295 -6.75 9.02 -24.94
CA ASP A 295 -8.13 9.44 -25.17
C ASP A 295 -9.11 8.29 -24.97
N VAL A 296 -10.35 8.61 -24.59
CA VAL A 296 -11.45 7.65 -24.43
C VAL A 296 -12.35 7.70 -25.66
N ALA A 297 -12.52 6.55 -26.33
CA ALA A 297 -13.36 6.45 -27.54
C ALA A 297 -14.38 5.28 -27.49
N VAL A 298 -14.48 4.58 -26.36
CA VAL A 298 -15.33 3.40 -26.21
C VAL A 298 -16.35 3.65 -25.11
N THR A 299 -17.62 3.34 -25.37
CA THR A 299 -18.72 3.49 -24.40
C THR A 299 -18.75 2.36 -23.37
N GLY A 300 -19.36 2.62 -22.22
CA GLY A 300 -19.69 1.61 -21.20
C GLY A 300 -18.58 1.31 -20.19
N GLY A 301 -17.37 1.84 -20.38
CA GLY A 301 -16.34 1.80 -19.34
C GLY A 301 -16.73 2.64 -18.12
N THR A 302 -16.45 2.18 -16.91
CA THR A 302 -16.84 2.88 -15.66
C THR A 302 -15.70 3.71 -15.08
N THR A 303 -14.45 3.44 -15.48
CA THR A 303 -13.25 4.15 -15.01
C THR A 303 -12.30 4.47 -16.16
N HIS A 304 -11.47 5.48 -15.97
CA HIS A 304 -10.36 5.81 -16.87
C HIS A 304 -9.06 5.93 -16.07
N HIS A 305 -8.02 5.23 -16.53
CA HIS A 305 -6.71 5.19 -15.88
C HIS A 305 -5.68 5.98 -16.68
N PHE A 306 -4.80 6.67 -15.98
CA PHE A 306 -3.67 7.40 -16.56
C PHE A 306 -2.46 7.35 -15.64
N LYS A 307 -1.27 7.61 -16.20
CA LYS A 307 -0.01 7.51 -15.47
C LYS A 307 0.65 8.87 -15.36
N VAL A 308 1.23 9.14 -14.20
CA VAL A 308 2.12 10.30 -13.99
C VAL A 308 3.47 9.79 -13.50
N THR A 309 4.51 10.09 -14.26
CA THR A 309 5.89 9.80 -13.88
C THR A 309 6.47 11.02 -13.18
N PHE A 310 6.84 10.85 -11.93
CA PHE A 310 7.56 11.81 -11.12
C PHE A 310 9.05 11.51 -11.19
N THR A 311 9.86 12.52 -11.52
CA THR A 311 11.31 12.41 -11.63
C THR A 311 11.96 13.54 -10.86
N ASP A 312 13.00 13.18 -10.13
CA ASP A 312 13.81 14.09 -9.35
C ASP A 312 15.31 13.80 -9.56
N ASP A 313 16.20 14.74 -9.26
CA ASP A 313 17.65 14.53 -9.31
C ASP A 313 18.19 13.71 -8.14
N VAL A 314 17.46 13.62 -7.02
CA VAL A 314 17.82 12.78 -5.87
C VAL A 314 16.75 11.72 -5.59
N VAL A 315 15.53 12.11 -5.22
CA VAL A 315 14.52 11.19 -4.69
C VAL A 315 13.10 11.73 -4.76
N VAL A 316 12.16 10.92 -5.23
CA VAL A 316 10.72 11.14 -5.00
C VAL A 316 10.29 10.36 -3.75
N LYS A 317 9.61 11.03 -2.82
CA LYS A 317 9.08 10.41 -1.60
C LYS A 317 7.76 9.72 -1.90
N VAL A 318 7.75 8.38 -1.92
CA VAL A 318 6.58 7.59 -2.36
C VAL A 318 5.37 7.79 -1.45
N SER A 319 5.56 8.03 -0.15
CA SER A 319 4.44 8.29 0.77
C SER A 319 3.69 9.61 0.51
N THR A 320 4.22 10.49 -0.37
CA THR A 320 3.51 11.68 -0.83
C THR A 320 2.66 11.42 -2.09
N LEU A 321 2.85 10.25 -2.71
CA LEU A 321 2.02 9.79 -3.82
C LEU A 321 0.75 9.17 -3.24
N GLY A 322 -0.39 9.78 -3.48
CA GLY A 322 -1.65 9.39 -2.85
C GLY A 322 -2.88 9.98 -3.52
N ASP A 323 -4.04 9.64 -2.96
CA ASP A 323 -5.30 10.25 -3.32
C ASP A 323 -5.25 11.77 -3.12
N GLY A 324 -5.92 12.53 -3.97
CA GLY A 324 -5.95 14.00 -3.85
C GLY A 324 -4.68 14.70 -4.34
N ASN A 325 -3.70 13.98 -4.89
CA ASN A 325 -2.59 14.61 -5.60
C ASN A 325 -3.04 15.34 -6.88
N LEU A 326 -4.05 14.80 -7.56
CA LEU A 326 -4.50 15.27 -8.87
C LEU A 326 -6.00 15.60 -8.87
N LEU A 327 -6.37 16.64 -9.62
CA LEU A 327 -7.74 17.05 -9.90
C LEU A 327 -8.01 16.93 -11.40
N VAL A 328 -9.11 16.28 -11.78
CA VAL A 328 -9.57 16.20 -13.17
C VAL A 328 -10.81 17.05 -13.34
N LEU A 329 -10.80 17.92 -14.35
CA LEU A 329 -11.91 18.77 -14.75
C LEU A 329 -12.41 18.34 -16.12
N GLY A 330 -13.71 18.36 -16.35
CA GLY A 330 -14.32 17.96 -17.63
C GLY A 330 -15.60 18.70 -17.96
N PRO A 331 -16.26 18.34 -19.08
CA PRO A 331 -17.54 18.91 -19.49
C PRO A 331 -18.64 18.73 -18.42
N GLY A 332 -19.68 19.57 -18.49
CA GLY A 332 -20.84 19.43 -17.60
C GLY A 332 -20.55 19.69 -16.11
N LEU A 333 -19.54 20.52 -15.81
CA LEU A 333 -19.03 20.77 -14.45
C LEU A 333 -18.44 19.53 -13.77
N PHE A 334 -18.03 18.53 -14.56
CA PHE A 334 -17.36 17.36 -14.00
C PHE A 334 -16.07 17.78 -13.30
N GLN A 335 -15.93 17.36 -12.05
CA GLN A 335 -14.74 17.58 -11.24
C GLN A 335 -14.55 16.37 -10.32
N GLN A 336 -13.37 15.76 -10.36
CA GLN A 336 -13.03 14.63 -9.49
C GLN A 336 -11.56 14.63 -9.09
N GLN A 337 -11.26 14.42 -7.82
CA GLN A 337 -9.92 14.08 -7.39
C GLN A 337 -9.57 12.67 -7.87
N ALA A 338 -8.45 12.52 -8.55
CA ALA A 338 -8.02 11.21 -9.01
C ALA A 338 -7.59 10.37 -7.80
N THR A 339 -8.00 9.10 -7.80
CA THR A 339 -7.57 8.14 -6.78
C THR A 339 -6.33 7.40 -7.27
N LEU A 340 -5.35 7.22 -6.40
CA LEU A 340 -4.15 6.44 -6.67
C LEU A 340 -4.51 4.95 -6.71
N VAL A 341 -4.17 4.29 -7.82
CA VAL A 341 -4.38 2.86 -8.01
C VAL A 341 -3.12 2.08 -7.63
N SER A 342 -1.96 2.55 -8.08
CA SER A 342 -0.68 1.91 -7.79
C SER A 342 0.50 2.84 -8.05
N VAL A 343 1.64 2.53 -7.45
CA VAL A 343 2.95 3.08 -7.81
C VAL A 343 3.80 1.91 -8.30
N ASP A 344 4.61 2.12 -9.34
CA ASP A 344 5.48 1.11 -9.93
C ASP A 344 6.46 0.49 -8.92
N HIS A 345 6.95 1.29 -7.98
CA HIS A 345 7.81 0.86 -6.88
C HIS A 345 7.31 1.46 -5.55
N PRO A 346 7.15 0.65 -4.48
CA PRO A 346 6.60 1.12 -3.20
C PRO A 346 7.60 1.89 -2.34
N PHE A 347 8.87 1.96 -2.75
CA PHE A 347 9.97 2.55 -1.98
C PHE A 347 10.41 3.89 -2.58
N ASN A 348 10.90 4.82 -1.76
CA ASN A 348 11.44 6.10 -2.23
C ASN A 348 12.53 5.94 -3.30
N GLY A 349 12.59 6.87 -4.25
CA GLY A 349 13.64 6.93 -5.27
C GLY A 349 13.19 7.67 -6.52
N THR A 350 13.95 7.60 -7.60
CA THR A 350 13.66 8.32 -8.84
C THR A 350 13.98 7.44 -10.05
N SER A 351 13.14 7.37 -11.08
CA SER A 351 11.77 7.92 -11.19
C SER A 351 10.71 7.07 -10.46
N ARG A 352 9.54 7.63 -10.18
CA ARG A 352 8.35 6.90 -9.67
C ARG A 352 7.14 7.16 -10.55
N THR A 353 6.49 6.11 -11.01
CA THR A 353 5.30 6.21 -11.88
C THR A 353 4.07 5.78 -11.10
N ALA A 354 3.19 6.75 -10.83
CA ALA A 354 1.90 6.53 -10.21
C ALA A 354 0.81 6.35 -11.29
N THR A 355 -0.03 5.32 -11.12
CA THR A 355 -1.24 5.11 -11.90
C THR A 355 -2.42 5.63 -11.12
N TYR A 356 -3.13 6.60 -11.69
CA TYR A 356 -4.33 7.19 -11.11
C TYR A 356 -5.56 6.78 -11.91
N GLN A 357 -6.73 6.92 -11.30
CA GLN A 357 -8.02 6.71 -11.97
C GLN A 357 -9.03 7.80 -11.63
N ILE A 358 -9.99 7.96 -12.54
CA ILE A 358 -11.28 8.65 -12.34
C ILE A 358 -12.42 7.71 -12.71
N THR A 359 -13.62 8.00 -12.21
CA THR A 359 -14.86 7.35 -12.65
C THR A 359 -15.52 8.16 -13.75
N ALA A 360 -16.14 7.48 -14.71
CA ALA A 360 -16.94 8.15 -15.73
C ALA A 360 -18.08 8.97 -15.08
N PRO A 361 -18.39 10.17 -15.59
CA PRO A 361 -19.58 10.90 -15.14
C PRO A 361 -20.83 10.01 -15.33
N GLY A 362 -21.79 10.09 -14.41
CA GLY A 362 -23.00 9.24 -14.47
C GLY A 362 -22.78 7.74 -14.26
N GLY A 363 -21.54 7.27 -14.11
CA GLY A 363 -21.18 5.88 -13.81
C GLY A 363 -20.70 5.06 -15.02
N SER A 364 -20.88 5.53 -16.25
CA SER A 364 -20.36 4.88 -17.46
C SER A 364 -20.13 5.88 -18.57
N TRP A 365 -19.01 5.75 -19.30
CA TRP A 365 -18.68 6.62 -20.42
C TRP A 365 -19.74 6.53 -21.53
N ASP A 366 -20.45 7.62 -21.78
CA ASP A 366 -21.48 7.74 -22.82
C ASP A 366 -21.31 8.99 -23.69
N ALA A 367 -22.20 9.19 -24.66
CA ALA A 367 -22.10 10.31 -25.60
C ALA A 367 -22.19 11.68 -24.91
N GLY A 368 -22.89 11.78 -23.77
CA GLY A 368 -23.00 13.00 -22.95
C GLY A 368 -21.69 13.39 -22.27
N ASP A 369 -20.76 12.45 -22.11
CA ASP A 369 -19.44 12.70 -21.51
C ASP A 369 -18.39 13.20 -22.52
N SER A 370 -18.75 13.33 -23.80
CA SER A 370 -17.79 13.72 -24.84
C SER A 370 -17.30 15.15 -24.64
N GLY A 371 -15.97 15.34 -24.71
CA GLY A 371 -15.32 16.64 -24.60
C GLY A 371 -13.89 16.57 -24.09
N HIS A 372 -13.33 17.72 -23.72
CA HIS A 372 -11.96 17.83 -23.24
C HIS A 372 -11.89 17.79 -21.72
N TYR A 373 -10.99 16.96 -21.20
CA TYR A 373 -10.71 16.82 -19.79
C TYR A 373 -9.31 17.33 -19.48
N GLU A 374 -9.18 18.12 -18.43
CA GLU A 374 -7.90 18.66 -17.96
C GLU A 374 -7.46 17.96 -16.69
N ILE A 375 -6.16 17.64 -16.61
CA ILE A 375 -5.56 17.03 -15.42
C ILE A 375 -4.62 18.04 -14.76
N TRP A 376 -4.90 18.36 -13.51
CA TRP A 376 -4.19 19.34 -12.70
C TRP A 376 -3.50 18.66 -11.52
N LEU A 377 -2.25 19.05 -11.26
CA LEU A 377 -1.56 18.71 -10.02
C LEU A 377 -1.86 19.77 -8.96
N LEU A 378 -2.30 19.32 -7.79
CA LEU A 378 -2.63 20.19 -6.66
C LEU A 378 -1.36 20.61 -5.88
N PRO A 379 -1.36 21.80 -5.24
CA PRO A 379 -0.20 22.32 -4.54
C PRO A 379 0.15 21.51 -3.28
N LEU A 380 1.45 21.47 -2.96
CA LEU A 380 2.02 20.84 -1.76
C LEU A 380 1.68 19.35 -1.58
N GLN A 381 1.33 18.66 -2.66
CA GLN A 381 0.91 17.26 -2.59
C GLN A 381 2.08 16.27 -2.71
N VAL A 382 2.92 16.44 -3.74
CA VAL A 382 4.01 15.51 -4.06
C VAL A 382 5.35 16.16 -3.76
N ALA A 383 6.21 15.49 -2.98
CA ALA A 383 7.49 16.02 -2.54
C ALA A 383 8.63 15.00 -2.59
N ASP A 384 9.85 15.49 -2.40
CA ASP A 384 11.04 14.69 -2.09
C ASP A 384 11.20 14.46 -0.57
N LEU A 385 12.37 13.95 -0.15
CA LEU A 385 12.73 13.75 1.27
C LEU A 385 13.22 15.03 1.97
N ASP A 386 13.43 16.12 1.25
CA ASP A 386 13.93 17.40 1.74
C ASP A 386 12.85 18.52 1.74
N HIS A 387 11.60 18.13 1.43
CA HIS A 387 10.39 18.94 1.35
C HIS A 387 10.36 19.95 0.19
N ASN A 388 10.98 19.62 -0.94
CA ASN A 388 10.74 20.33 -2.20
C ASN A 388 9.52 19.71 -2.90
N TYR A 389 8.52 20.54 -3.21
CA TYR A 389 7.25 20.10 -3.76
C TYR A 389 7.19 20.28 -5.27
N VAL A 390 6.58 19.32 -5.98
CA VAL A 390 6.32 19.45 -7.41
C VAL A 390 5.52 20.72 -7.67
N ARG A 391 5.93 21.47 -8.70
CA ARG A 391 5.22 22.67 -9.13
C ARG A 391 3.78 22.32 -9.51
N PHE A 392 2.81 22.92 -8.82
CA PHE A 392 1.40 22.75 -9.18
C PHE A 392 1.11 23.31 -10.58
N GLY A 393 0.06 22.80 -11.20
CA GLY A 393 -0.44 23.32 -12.46
C GLY A 393 -1.02 22.22 -13.35
N ARG A 394 -1.48 22.62 -14.53
CA ARG A 394 -2.00 21.68 -15.52
C ARG A 394 -0.89 20.78 -16.05
N LEU A 395 -1.06 19.47 -15.89
CA LEU A 395 -0.16 18.45 -16.43
C LEU A 395 -0.46 18.14 -17.90
N GLY A 396 -1.73 18.22 -18.30
CA GLY A 396 -2.15 18.00 -19.68
C GLY A 396 -3.66 17.88 -19.85
N THR A 397 -4.07 17.27 -20.95
CA THR A 397 -5.47 17.01 -21.32
C THR A 397 -5.62 15.66 -22.01
N PHE A 398 -6.82 15.10 -21.95
CA PHE A 398 -7.27 14.02 -22.83
C PHE A 398 -8.66 14.35 -23.40
N ALA A 399 -9.02 13.71 -24.50
CA ALA A 399 -10.32 13.84 -25.13
C ALA A 399 -11.18 12.60 -24.88
N VAL A 400 -12.47 12.82 -24.68
CA VAL A 400 -13.51 11.79 -24.75
C VAL A 400 -14.29 12.01 -26.04
N THR A 401 -14.24 11.04 -26.95
CA THR A 401 -14.91 11.10 -28.26
C THR A 401 -15.74 9.84 -28.46
N ILE A 402 -17.01 9.87 -28.03
CA ILE A 402 -17.94 8.76 -28.18
C ILE A 402 -18.94 9.12 -29.28
N ASP A 403 -18.97 8.32 -30.34
CA ASP A 403 -19.84 8.57 -31.49
C ASP A 403 -21.32 8.37 -31.11
N PRO A 404 -22.16 9.41 -31.16
CA PRO A 404 -23.57 9.31 -30.83
C PRO A 404 -24.36 8.38 -31.76
N SER A 405 -23.82 8.03 -32.95
CA SER A 405 -24.46 7.09 -33.88
C SER A 405 -24.41 5.62 -33.46
N LEU A 406 -23.69 5.29 -32.38
CA LEU A 406 -23.63 3.95 -31.79
C LEU A 406 -24.69 3.70 -30.71
N VAL A 407 -25.52 4.69 -30.39
CA VAL A 407 -26.64 4.59 -29.44
C VAL A 407 -27.94 4.74 -30.21
N GLY A 408 -28.87 3.79 -30.06
CA GLY A 408 -30.18 3.83 -30.72
C GLY A 408 -30.93 5.13 -30.41
N GLU A 409 -31.62 5.66 -31.43
CA GLU A 409 -32.34 6.94 -31.50
C GLU A 409 -32.78 7.56 -30.16
N VAL A 410 -32.28 8.76 -29.86
CA VAL A 410 -32.82 9.65 -28.83
C VAL A 410 -33.96 10.48 -29.45
N PRO A 411 -35.19 10.44 -28.91
CA PRO A 411 -36.26 11.31 -29.38
C PRO A 411 -35.97 12.76 -28.95
N THR A 412 -36.31 13.72 -29.82
CA THR A 412 -36.21 15.15 -29.53
C THR A 412 -37.13 15.53 -28.36
N GLU A 413 -36.55 15.81 -27.19
CA GLU A 413 -37.25 16.33 -26.02
C GLU A 413 -37.87 17.71 -26.31
N PRO A 414 -39.09 18.00 -25.82
CA PRO A 414 -39.69 19.33 -25.91
C PRO A 414 -39.01 20.31 -24.94
N ALA A 415 -38.84 21.57 -25.35
CA ALA A 415 -38.24 22.60 -24.51
C ALA A 415 -39.04 22.79 -23.20
N GLY A 416 -38.39 22.55 -22.05
CA GLY A 416 -38.96 22.80 -20.72
C GLY A 416 -39.23 24.28 -20.46
N VAL A 417 -40.10 24.56 -19.49
CA VAL A 417 -40.43 25.92 -19.01
C VAL A 417 -39.87 26.10 -17.60
N VAL A 418 -39.18 27.22 -17.36
CA VAL A 418 -38.65 27.59 -16.04
C VAL A 418 -39.54 28.66 -15.42
N ALA A 419 -39.91 28.48 -14.16
CA ALA A 419 -40.78 29.39 -13.44
C ALA A 419 -40.07 30.66 -12.93
N ASP A 420 -38.75 30.58 -12.70
CA ASP A 420 -37.96 31.73 -12.26
C ASP A 420 -37.55 32.59 -13.47
N GLU A 421 -38.01 33.85 -13.49
CA GLU A 421 -37.85 34.78 -14.62
C GLU A 421 -36.39 35.11 -14.91
N ARG A 422 -35.47 34.89 -13.95
CA ARG A 422 -34.03 35.13 -14.15
C ARG A 422 -33.37 34.05 -14.98
N PHE A 423 -34.03 32.91 -15.18
CA PHE A 423 -33.48 31.78 -15.91
C PHE A 423 -34.24 31.54 -17.22
N GLU A 424 -33.55 30.90 -18.16
CA GLU A 424 -34.07 30.42 -19.43
C GLU A 424 -33.48 29.05 -19.74
N ILE A 425 -34.21 28.21 -20.48
CA ILE A 425 -33.66 26.96 -21.01
C ILE A 425 -33.23 27.21 -22.45
N VAL A 426 -31.94 27.08 -22.72
CA VAL A 426 -31.35 27.22 -24.06
C VAL A 426 -30.63 25.92 -24.38
N ASP A 427 -31.00 25.27 -25.48
CA ASP A 427 -30.45 23.97 -25.92
C ASP A 427 -30.47 22.87 -24.84
N GLY A 428 -31.52 22.86 -24.00
CA GLY A 428 -31.69 21.88 -22.92
C GLY A 428 -30.92 22.20 -21.63
N GLN A 429 -30.20 23.33 -21.57
CA GLN A 429 -29.48 23.77 -20.38
C GLN A 429 -30.16 24.96 -19.69
N LEU A 430 -30.24 24.91 -18.36
CA LEU A 430 -30.68 26.05 -17.55
C LEU A 430 -29.60 27.14 -17.56
N ARG A 431 -29.95 28.32 -18.04
CA ARG A 431 -29.06 29.48 -18.19
C ARG A 431 -29.65 30.69 -17.50
N LEU A 432 -28.82 31.50 -16.84
CA LEU A 432 -29.23 32.81 -16.34
C LEU A 432 -29.39 33.79 -17.51
N ARG A 433 -30.50 34.53 -17.56
CA ARG A 433 -30.79 35.50 -18.61
C ARG A 433 -29.77 36.63 -18.61
N THR A 434 -29.57 37.21 -19.79
CA THR A 434 -28.57 38.27 -19.99
C THR A 434 -28.93 39.50 -19.13
N ARG A 435 -28.02 39.91 -18.23
CA ARG A 435 -28.11 41.02 -17.24
C ARG A 435 -28.77 40.74 -15.89
N GLU A 436 -29.11 39.49 -15.59
CA GLU A 436 -29.54 39.08 -14.25
C GLU A 436 -28.32 38.64 -13.40
N THR A 437 -28.38 38.80 -12.07
CA THR A 437 -27.33 38.35 -11.14
C THR A 437 -27.92 37.56 -9.97
N LEU A 438 -27.12 36.67 -9.37
CA LEU A 438 -27.50 35.91 -8.17
C LEU A 438 -26.92 36.51 -6.87
N ALA A 439 -26.23 37.66 -6.97
CA ALA A 439 -25.47 38.25 -5.86
C ALA A 439 -26.36 38.85 -4.75
N ASP A 440 -27.59 39.27 -5.06
CA ASP A 440 -28.49 39.97 -4.12
C ASP A 440 -29.49 39.05 -3.41
N LEU A 441 -29.28 37.73 -3.46
CA LEU A 441 -30.25 36.76 -2.96
C LEU A 441 -30.44 36.78 -1.43
N GLY A 442 -29.44 37.21 -0.66
CA GLY A 442 -29.49 37.18 0.81
C GLY A 442 -29.61 35.77 1.42
N VAL A 443 -29.60 34.73 0.59
CA VAL A 443 -29.69 33.31 0.93
C VAL A 443 -28.62 32.53 0.15
N PRO A 444 -28.03 31.47 0.74
CA PRO A 444 -26.94 30.71 0.12
C PRO A 444 -27.36 29.85 -1.08
N ALA A 445 -28.67 29.67 -1.29
CA ALA A 445 -29.21 28.92 -2.41
C ALA A 445 -30.61 29.42 -2.79
N LEU A 446 -30.98 29.19 -4.04
CA LEU A 446 -32.27 29.52 -4.64
C LEU A 446 -32.89 28.26 -5.25
N ASP A 447 -34.09 27.88 -4.82
CA ASP A 447 -34.84 26.80 -5.45
C ASP A 447 -35.56 27.29 -6.71
N VAL A 448 -35.25 26.67 -7.85
CA VAL A 448 -35.78 26.99 -9.18
C VAL A 448 -36.67 25.84 -9.65
N LEU A 449 -37.93 26.13 -9.92
CA LEU A 449 -38.89 25.15 -10.42
C LEU A 449 -38.83 25.05 -11.96
N ILE A 450 -38.61 23.83 -12.45
CA ILE A 450 -38.62 23.51 -13.88
C ILE A 450 -39.76 22.55 -14.18
N THR A 451 -40.50 22.83 -15.25
CA THR A 451 -41.55 21.94 -15.76
C THR A 451 -41.17 21.46 -17.16
N VAL A 452 -40.91 20.16 -17.29
CA VAL A 452 -40.63 19.54 -18.59
C VAL A 452 -41.91 18.82 -19.07
N PRO A 453 -42.49 19.20 -20.22
CA PRO A 453 -43.64 18.48 -20.78
C PRO A 453 -43.19 17.10 -21.27
N ASP A 454 -43.96 16.04 -21.00
CA ASP A 454 -43.77 14.76 -21.68
C ASP A 454 -44.18 14.92 -23.17
N ALA A 455 -43.29 14.54 -24.09
CA ALA A 455 -43.51 14.60 -25.54
C ALA A 455 -44.78 13.86 -26.01
N SER A 456 -45.27 12.91 -25.21
CA SER A 456 -46.43 12.07 -25.52
C SER A 456 -47.71 12.42 -24.73
N SER A 457 -47.62 13.28 -23.70
CA SER A 457 -48.77 13.69 -22.88
C SER A 457 -48.48 15.01 -22.14
N PRO A 458 -48.71 16.18 -22.77
CA PRO A 458 -48.34 17.49 -22.23
C PRO A 458 -49.11 17.88 -20.96
N GLU A 459 -50.15 17.15 -20.61
CA GLU A 459 -50.96 17.34 -19.40
C GLU A 459 -50.45 16.60 -18.15
N ASN A 460 -49.33 15.86 -18.26
CA ASN A 460 -48.64 15.17 -17.15
C ASN A 460 -47.23 15.74 -16.87
N ALA A 461 -47.03 17.04 -17.04
CA ALA A 461 -45.75 17.67 -16.70
C ALA A 461 -45.59 17.77 -15.18
N ASN A 462 -44.69 16.97 -14.59
CA ASN A 462 -44.36 17.06 -13.17
C ASN A 462 -43.31 18.16 -12.94
N PRO A 463 -43.57 19.12 -12.03
CA PRO A 463 -42.58 20.12 -11.69
C PRO A 463 -41.43 19.47 -10.91
N MET A 464 -40.20 19.76 -11.33
CA MET A 464 -38.96 19.38 -10.64
C MET A 464 -38.35 20.63 -10.02
N GLU A 465 -37.95 20.54 -8.75
CA GLU A 465 -37.30 21.62 -8.01
C GLU A 465 -35.77 21.42 -8.07
N ILE A 466 -35.05 22.44 -8.53
CA ILE A 466 -33.59 22.45 -8.64
C ILE A 466 -33.04 23.56 -7.75
N THR A 467 -32.23 23.20 -6.75
CA THR A 467 -31.56 24.17 -5.89
C THR A 467 -30.29 24.71 -6.57
N VAL A 468 -30.26 26.02 -6.85
CA VAL A 468 -29.13 26.77 -7.38
C VAL A 468 -28.38 27.44 -6.23
N THR A 469 -27.24 26.88 -5.83
CA THR A 469 -26.42 27.37 -4.70
C THR A 469 -25.43 28.45 -5.16
N VAL A 470 -25.37 29.60 -4.46
CA VAL A 470 -24.32 30.61 -4.66
C VAL A 470 -23.11 30.17 -3.85
N GLN A 471 -22.04 29.74 -4.52
CA GLN A 471 -20.85 29.24 -3.83
C GLN A 471 -20.00 30.41 -3.32
N THR A 472 -19.85 30.55 -2.01
CA THR A 472 -18.82 31.41 -1.38
C THR A 472 -17.44 30.76 -1.57
N THR A 473 -16.43 31.56 -1.93
CA THR A 473 -15.13 31.09 -2.43
C THR A 473 -14.32 30.38 -1.34
N ALA A 474 -13.67 29.26 -1.69
CA ALA A 474 -12.74 28.55 -0.79
C ALA A 474 -11.34 29.22 -0.71
N TRP A 475 -11.08 30.20 -1.59
CA TRP A 475 -9.81 30.91 -1.71
C TRP A 475 -9.78 32.25 -1.00
N ARG A 476 -10.90 32.67 -0.41
CA ARG A 476 -11.00 33.90 0.35
C ARG A 476 -11.21 33.53 1.81
N ASN A 477 -10.47 34.19 2.68
CA ASN A 477 -10.63 33.98 4.11
C ASN A 477 -12.02 34.53 4.52
N PRO A 478 -12.91 33.68 5.09
CA PRO A 478 -14.24 34.11 5.48
C PRO A 478 -14.26 34.95 6.76
N LEU A 479 -13.19 34.93 7.57
CA LEU A 479 -13.07 35.66 8.83
C LEU A 479 -12.43 37.04 8.64
N ASP A 480 -11.34 37.11 7.88
CA ASP A 480 -10.71 38.37 7.47
C ASP A 480 -10.09 38.21 6.07
N GLN A 481 -10.72 38.79 5.05
CA GLN A 481 -10.32 38.63 3.66
C GLN A 481 -8.86 39.04 3.35
N LEU A 482 -8.23 39.84 4.22
CA LEU A 482 -6.87 40.35 4.06
C LEU A 482 -5.81 39.47 4.75
N ASP A 483 -6.26 38.54 5.59
CA ASP A 483 -5.45 37.53 6.26
C ASP A 483 -5.40 36.27 5.38
N VAL A 484 -4.34 36.16 4.59
CA VAL A 484 -4.13 35.09 3.61
C VAL A 484 -3.65 33.83 4.29
N THR A 485 -2.90 33.94 5.38
CA THR A 485 -2.33 32.79 6.11
C THR A 485 -3.25 32.23 7.19
N GLY A 486 -4.32 32.95 7.57
CA GLY A 486 -5.40 32.48 8.43
C GLY A 486 -5.09 32.54 9.92
N GLU A 487 -4.06 33.27 10.34
CA GLU A 487 -3.59 33.38 11.72
C GLU A 487 -4.35 34.42 12.57
N GLY A 488 -5.30 35.14 11.99
CA GLY A 488 -6.14 36.12 12.67
C GLY A 488 -5.54 37.53 12.77
N SER A 489 -4.55 37.87 11.94
CA SER A 489 -3.96 39.22 11.89
C SER A 489 -3.37 39.52 10.52
N VAL A 490 -3.72 40.68 9.94
CA VAL A 490 -3.11 41.13 8.68
C VAL A 490 -1.69 41.63 8.91
N ILE A 491 -0.70 40.90 8.42
CA ILE A 491 0.74 41.15 8.57
C ILE A 491 1.47 41.17 7.21
N PRO A 492 2.73 41.63 7.16
CA PRO A 492 3.51 41.61 5.91
C PRO A 492 3.69 40.22 5.27
N MET A 493 3.49 39.14 6.04
CA MET A 493 3.54 37.77 5.51
C MET A 493 2.41 37.51 4.51
N ASP A 494 1.20 38.01 4.76
CA ASP A 494 0.05 37.87 3.85
C ASP A 494 0.37 38.42 2.46
N ALA A 495 0.96 39.62 2.41
CA ALA A 495 1.36 40.25 1.16
C ALA A 495 2.48 39.46 0.47
N LEU A 496 3.45 38.96 1.25
CA LEU A 496 4.57 38.19 0.72
C LEU A 496 4.11 36.85 0.12
N VAL A 497 3.12 36.19 0.74
CA VAL A 497 2.52 34.95 0.24
C VAL A 497 1.89 35.17 -1.15
N VAL A 498 1.11 36.25 -1.31
CA VAL A 498 0.47 36.58 -2.60
C VAL A 498 1.51 37.03 -3.64
N ILE A 499 2.51 37.83 -3.26
CA ILE A 499 3.60 38.26 -4.16
C ILE A 499 4.43 37.06 -4.63
N ASN A 500 4.76 36.13 -3.73
CA ASN A 500 5.50 34.92 -4.09
C ASN A 500 4.66 34.02 -5.00
N ALA A 501 3.36 33.89 -4.73
CA ALA A 501 2.42 33.20 -5.61
C ALA A 501 2.40 33.83 -7.01
N LEU A 502 2.30 35.16 -7.12
CA LEU A 502 2.33 35.89 -8.39
C LEU A 502 3.68 35.78 -9.12
N ASN A 503 4.79 35.84 -8.40
CA ASN A 503 6.12 35.67 -8.99
C ASN A 503 6.36 34.23 -9.48
N THR A 504 5.71 33.25 -8.86
CA THR A 504 5.86 31.82 -9.19
C THR A 504 4.90 31.37 -10.28
N TRP A 505 3.69 31.92 -10.33
CA TRP A 505 2.60 31.44 -11.19
C TRP A 505 2.06 32.49 -12.17
N GLY A 506 2.33 33.77 -11.95
CA GLY A 506 1.72 34.87 -12.71
C GLY A 506 0.25 35.10 -12.33
N SER A 507 -0.40 36.04 -13.01
CA SER A 507 -1.84 36.26 -12.85
C SER A 507 -2.63 35.13 -13.52
N GLN A 508 -3.57 34.51 -12.81
CA GLN A 508 -4.31 33.35 -13.32
C GLN A 508 -5.64 33.15 -12.56
N PRO A 509 -6.63 32.47 -13.16
CA PRO A 509 -7.85 32.08 -12.46
C PRO A 509 -7.55 31.00 -11.40
N LEU A 510 -8.25 31.08 -10.27
CA LEU A 510 -8.19 30.11 -9.17
C LEU A 510 -9.30 29.05 -9.35
N PRO A 511 -8.99 27.75 -9.15
CA PRO A 511 -9.94 26.68 -9.43
C PRO A 511 -11.06 26.62 -8.38
N LEU A 512 -12.30 26.29 -8.74
CA LEU A 512 -13.35 26.12 -7.74
C LEU A 512 -13.04 24.90 -6.85
N LEU A 513 -12.86 25.10 -5.54
CA LEU A 513 -12.69 24.00 -4.58
C LEU A 513 -14.07 23.55 -4.04
N PRO A 514 -14.29 22.25 -3.79
CA PRO A 514 -15.54 21.75 -3.22
C PRO A 514 -15.84 22.35 -1.84
N GLN A 515 -17.13 22.53 -1.50
CA GLN A 515 -17.53 22.95 -0.15
C GLN A 515 -17.12 21.90 0.91
N GLY A 516 -16.44 22.35 1.97
CA GLY A 516 -16.08 21.51 3.12
C GLY A 516 -14.69 20.87 3.08
N ILE A 517 -13.87 21.12 2.05
CA ILE A 517 -12.45 20.73 2.08
C ILE A 517 -11.65 21.79 2.84
N MET A 518 -11.25 21.46 4.06
CA MET A 518 -10.18 22.16 4.78
C MET A 518 -8.82 21.69 4.23
N VAL A 519 -8.42 22.17 3.06
CA VAL A 519 -6.98 22.41 2.84
C VAL A 519 -6.59 23.41 3.90
N GLU A 520 -5.42 23.33 4.56
CA GLU A 520 -4.92 24.51 5.31
C GLU A 520 -4.72 25.62 4.28
N PRO A 521 -5.68 26.54 4.08
CA PRO A 521 -5.75 27.27 2.83
C PRO A 521 -4.97 28.55 3.00
N LEU A 522 -3.92 28.72 2.21
CA LEU A 522 -3.50 30.07 1.88
C LEU A 522 -4.61 30.70 1.03
N PHE A 523 -5.28 31.72 1.57
CA PHE A 523 -6.44 32.39 0.99
C PHE A 523 -6.01 33.45 -0.04
N TYR A 524 -5.56 33.00 -1.20
CA TYR A 524 -4.96 33.88 -2.22
C TYR A 524 -5.91 34.92 -2.85
N ASP A 525 -7.23 34.72 -2.79
CA ASP A 525 -8.24 35.56 -3.45
C ASP A 525 -8.79 36.63 -2.50
N VAL A 526 -8.00 37.69 -2.29
CA VAL A 526 -8.36 38.81 -1.41
C VAL A 526 -9.44 39.68 -2.04
N SER A 527 -9.40 39.86 -3.36
CA SER A 527 -10.37 40.68 -4.11
C SER A 527 -11.73 39.99 -4.28
N GLY A 528 -11.78 38.66 -4.21
CA GLY A 528 -12.99 37.85 -4.30
C GLY A 528 -13.49 37.67 -5.73
N ASP A 529 -12.62 37.84 -6.73
CA ASP A 529 -12.97 37.74 -8.15
C ASP A 529 -12.59 36.39 -8.78
N TYR A 530 -12.09 35.44 -7.98
CA TYR A 530 -11.54 34.14 -8.39
C TYR A 530 -10.28 34.22 -9.24
N TRP A 531 -9.56 35.34 -9.22
CA TRP A 531 -8.26 35.45 -9.87
C TRP A 531 -7.18 35.75 -8.84
N LEU A 532 -6.03 35.09 -9.00
CA LEU A 532 -4.80 35.56 -8.39
C LEU A 532 -4.24 36.66 -9.30
N THR A 533 -4.19 37.90 -8.80
CA THR A 533 -3.68 39.06 -9.54
C THR A 533 -2.84 39.97 -8.63
N PRO A 534 -2.08 40.93 -9.21
CA PRO A 534 -1.43 41.97 -8.42
C PRO A 534 -2.38 42.81 -7.57
N LEU A 535 -3.68 42.83 -7.87
CA LEU A 535 -4.68 43.53 -7.05
C LEU A 535 -4.80 42.89 -5.65
N ASP A 536 -4.72 41.56 -5.57
CA ASP A 536 -4.84 40.83 -4.30
C ASP A 536 -3.70 41.17 -3.33
N ALA A 537 -2.47 41.29 -3.86
CA ALA A 537 -1.33 41.75 -3.07
C ALA A 537 -1.45 43.24 -2.69
N LEU A 538 -1.95 44.08 -3.60
CA LEU A 538 -2.08 45.52 -3.39
C LEU A 538 -3.08 45.84 -2.28
N LEU A 539 -4.18 45.09 -2.17
CA LEU A 539 -5.19 45.26 -1.12
C LEU A 539 -4.57 45.07 0.28
N ILE A 540 -3.70 44.07 0.45
CA ILE A 540 -3.00 43.81 1.72
C ILE A 540 -1.96 44.91 2.00
N ILE A 541 -1.16 45.28 1.01
CA ILE A 541 -0.13 46.32 1.17
C ILE A 541 -0.76 47.65 1.58
N ASN A 542 -1.89 48.03 0.97
CA ASN A 542 -2.61 49.26 1.33
C ASN A 542 -3.12 49.21 2.78
N ARG A 543 -3.60 48.05 3.24
CA ARG A 543 -4.02 47.85 4.64
C ARG A 543 -2.87 47.98 5.63
N LEU A 544 -1.69 47.45 5.30
CA LEU A 544 -0.49 47.54 6.14
C LEU A 544 0.08 48.96 6.20
N ASN A 545 -0.07 49.73 5.12
CA ASN A 545 0.34 51.13 5.07
C ASN A 545 -0.66 52.08 5.77
N HIS A 546 -1.87 51.61 6.09
CA HIS A 546 -2.91 52.36 6.81
C HIS A 546 -3.53 51.52 7.95
N PRO A 547 -2.79 51.30 9.07
CA PRO A 547 -3.33 50.61 10.24
C PRO A 547 -4.40 51.45 10.96
N PRO A 548 -5.37 50.81 11.65
CA PRO A 548 -6.57 51.47 12.20
C PRO A 548 -6.24 52.47 13.31
N ASP A 549 -5.05 52.39 13.90
CA ASP A 549 -4.62 53.21 15.05
C ASP A 549 -3.93 54.53 14.64
N SER A 550 -4.18 55.01 13.42
CA SER A 550 -3.62 56.28 12.92
C SER A 550 -4.63 57.43 12.83
N GLU A 551 -5.80 57.30 13.43
CA GLU A 551 -6.67 58.46 13.74
C GLU A 551 -6.73 58.68 15.25
N GLY A 552 -6.08 59.77 15.69
CA GLY A 552 -6.09 60.22 17.06
C GLY A 552 -7.47 60.70 17.52
N GLU A 553 -7.70 60.46 18.80
CA GLU A 553 -8.79 60.94 19.65
C GLU A 553 -9.30 62.35 19.32
N ASP A 554 -10.60 62.49 19.02
CA ASP A 554 -11.44 63.51 19.68
C ASP A 554 -12.91 63.05 19.71
N GLY A 555 -13.56 63.25 20.86
CA GLY A 555 -14.83 62.61 21.21
C GLY A 555 -16.08 63.35 20.75
N GLY A 556 -17.21 62.63 20.74
CA GLY A 556 -18.53 63.25 20.78
C GLY A 556 -19.66 62.48 20.10
N GLU A 557 -20.36 61.66 20.89
CA GLU A 557 -21.81 61.40 20.90
C GLU A 557 -22.59 61.22 19.55
N GLY A 558 -23.18 60.04 19.36
CA GLY A 558 -24.57 59.93 18.87
C GLY A 558 -24.85 59.33 17.49
N GLU A 559 -25.61 58.23 17.53
CA GLU A 559 -26.66 57.80 16.58
C GLU A 559 -26.29 56.95 15.34
N SER A 560 -26.72 55.68 15.46
CA SER A 560 -27.53 54.96 14.47
C SER A 560 -26.83 54.23 13.31
N VAL A 561 -27.00 52.90 13.36
CA VAL A 561 -27.00 51.92 12.28
C VAL A 561 -27.52 52.47 10.94
N MET A 562 -26.68 52.46 9.89
CA MET A 562 -26.93 51.94 8.52
C MET A 562 -25.99 52.54 7.46
N SER A 563 -25.58 51.67 6.53
CA SER A 563 -25.08 51.91 5.17
C SER A 563 -23.60 52.25 4.98
N ALA A 564 -22.86 51.28 4.44
CA ALA A 564 -21.69 51.50 3.60
C ALA A 564 -21.98 51.06 2.15
N GLU A 565 -23.15 51.44 1.65
CA GLU A 565 -23.41 51.55 0.22
C GLU A 565 -23.32 53.05 -0.10
N THR A 566 -22.10 53.59 -0.30
CA THR A 566 -21.78 54.83 -1.06
C THR A 566 -20.26 55.09 -1.01
N ALA A 567 -19.45 54.35 -1.76
CA ALA A 567 -18.10 54.79 -2.14
C ALA A 567 -17.51 53.99 -3.32
N LEU A 568 -18.32 53.59 -4.30
CA LEU A 568 -17.86 52.93 -5.54
C LEU A 568 -18.74 53.41 -6.70
N VAL A 569 -18.60 54.69 -7.09
CA VAL A 569 -19.32 55.22 -8.26
C VAL A 569 -18.40 55.83 -9.33
N ASP A 570 -17.10 56.07 -9.10
CA ASP A 570 -16.36 56.95 -10.04
C ASP A 570 -15.02 56.45 -10.59
N LEU A 571 -14.88 55.15 -10.87
CA LEU A 571 -13.77 54.62 -11.70
C LEU A 571 -14.20 53.52 -12.71
N GLN A 572 -15.46 53.52 -13.17
CA GLN A 572 -15.97 52.56 -14.17
C GLN A 572 -16.38 53.18 -15.52
N SER A 573 -15.79 54.31 -15.93
CA SER A 573 -15.98 54.83 -17.30
C SER A 573 -14.67 54.86 -18.08
N GLY A 574 -14.28 53.73 -18.66
CA GLY A 574 -13.04 53.73 -19.46
C GLY A 574 -12.57 52.46 -20.13
N MET A 575 -13.33 51.37 -20.26
CA MET A 575 -12.93 50.29 -21.17
C MET A 575 -14.17 49.49 -21.60
N ARG A 576 -14.57 49.65 -22.86
CA ARG A 576 -15.60 48.81 -23.49
C ARG A 576 -14.97 47.46 -23.90
N PRO A 577 -15.69 46.33 -23.80
CA PRO A 577 -15.22 45.06 -24.33
C PRO A 577 -15.24 45.13 -25.87
N VAL A 578 -14.15 44.67 -26.50
CA VAL A 578 -14.10 44.46 -27.95
C VAL A 578 -14.40 43.00 -28.21
N ASP A 579 -15.42 42.76 -29.02
CA ASP A 579 -15.87 41.46 -29.50
C ASP A 579 -14.78 40.70 -30.27
N SER A 580 -14.96 39.38 -30.27
CA SER A 580 -14.02 38.37 -30.78
C SER A 580 -13.94 38.22 -32.31
N HIS A 581 -12.85 37.58 -32.72
CA HIS A 581 -12.48 37.02 -34.05
C HIS A 581 -11.97 38.01 -35.10
N TRP A 582 -10.67 37.98 -35.46
CA TRP A 582 -10.09 37.29 -36.65
C TRP A 582 -8.55 37.11 -36.49
N LEU A 583 -8.02 36.05 -37.11
CA LEU A 583 -6.61 35.62 -37.18
C LEU A 583 -5.61 36.68 -37.70
N ILE A 584 -4.48 36.86 -37.00
CA ILE A 584 -3.14 37.18 -37.58
C ILE A 584 -2.06 36.46 -36.73
N GLN A 585 -1.15 35.75 -37.40
CA GLN A 585 -0.01 35.03 -36.78
C GLN A 585 1.01 35.99 -36.13
N PRO A 586 1.74 35.57 -35.07
CA PRO A 586 2.76 36.41 -34.45
C PRO A 586 4.01 36.52 -35.35
N PRO A 587 4.67 37.69 -35.44
CA PRO A 587 6.00 37.78 -36.02
C PRO A 587 7.04 37.19 -35.06
N VAL A 588 7.95 36.41 -35.65
CA VAL A 588 9.18 35.90 -35.04
C VAL A 588 10.06 37.07 -34.59
N ALA A 589 10.57 37.01 -33.35
CA ALA A 589 11.69 37.83 -32.90
C ALA A 589 12.72 36.94 -32.20
N THR A 590 13.95 37.10 -32.64
CA THR A 590 15.15 36.29 -32.40
C THR A 590 15.94 36.76 -31.16
N GLU A 591 16.48 35.78 -30.44
CA GLU A 591 17.61 35.77 -29.50
C GLU A 591 17.50 36.44 -28.08
N PRO A 592 18.13 35.81 -27.06
CA PRO A 592 17.98 36.17 -25.65
C PRO A 592 19.07 37.12 -25.10
N TRP A 593 18.67 38.01 -24.20
CA TRP A 593 19.56 38.92 -23.45
C TRP A 593 20.42 38.16 -22.43
N GLN A 594 21.76 38.34 -22.49
CA GLN A 594 22.71 37.93 -21.45
C GLN A 594 22.80 38.98 -20.32
N ARG A 595 22.84 38.53 -19.06
CA ARG A 595 23.12 39.37 -17.87
C ARG A 595 24.63 39.43 -17.59
N PRO A 596 25.22 40.57 -17.16
CA PRO A 596 26.53 40.61 -16.56
C PRO A 596 26.48 40.29 -15.05
N ALA A 597 27.45 39.50 -14.58
CA ALA A 597 27.58 39.09 -13.19
C ALA A 597 28.20 40.20 -12.30
N ALA A 598 27.55 40.53 -11.18
CA ALA A 598 28.13 41.33 -10.10
C ALA A 598 28.66 40.40 -8.98
N ARG A 599 29.92 40.62 -8.62
CA ARG A 599 30.66 39.99 -7.50
C ARG A 599 30.15 40.58 -6.17
N ILE A 600 29.79 39.75 -5.20
CA ILE A 600 29.59 40.18 -3.80
C ILE A 600 30.58 39.40 -2.92
N SER A 601 31.30 40.13 -2.06
CA SER A 601 32.43 39.68 -1.22
C SER A 601 32.00 38.93 0.05
N GLU A 602 32.91 38.07 0.52
CA GLU A 602 32.80 37.01 1.54
C GLU A 602 32.59 37.44 3.01
N SER A 603 32.08 38.64 3.32
CA SER A 603 31.89 39.09 4.72
C SER A 603 30.46 38.93 5.26
N SER A 604 29.50 38.44 4.47
CA SER A 604 28.08 38.32 4.88
C SER A 604 27.62 36.92 5.30
N SER A 605 28.50 35.90 5.22
CA SER A 605 28.14 34.51 5.58
C SER A 605 28.16 34.26 7.08
N PHE A 606 29.05 34.90 7.84
CA PHE A 606 29.27 34.58 9.25
C PHE A 606 28.10 34.99 10.18
N HIS A 607 27.24 35.93 9.76
CA HIS A 607 26.11 36.41 10.57
C HIS A 607 24.73 35.91 10.11
N ARG A 608 24.65 35.18 8.98
CA ARG A 608 23.41 34.47 8.59
C ARG A 608 23.21 33.18 9.38
N ASP A 609 24.30 32.51 9.73
CA ASP A 609 24.26 31.22 10.42
C ASP A 609 23.73 31.35 11.86
N GLU A 610 24.05 32.45 12.56
CA GLU A 610 23.55 32.72 13.92
C GLU A 610 22.05 33.08 13.93
N ALA A 611 21.54 33.70 12.87
CA ALA A 611 20.11 34.00 12.71
C ALA A 611 19.30 32.76 12.27
N ALA A 612 19.92 31.86 11.51
CA ALA A 612 19.33 30.59 11.10
C ALA A 612 19.23 29.60 12.27
N ASP A 613 20.24 29.53 13.15
CA ASP A 613 20.20 28.66 14.35
C ASP A 613 19.10 29.05 15.34
N VAL A 614 18.80 30.35 15.47
CA VAL A 614 17.68 30.84 16.31
C VAL A 614 16.32 30.55 15.68
N ALA A 615 16.21 30.57 14.35
CA ALA A 615 14.98 30.22 13.65
C ALA A 615 14.69 28.71 13.71
N VAL A 616 15.73 27.87 13.71
CA VAL A 616 15.61 26.42 13.88
C VAL A 616 15.22 26.05 15.32
N SER A 617 15.77 26.72 16.35
CA SER A 617 15.38 26.43 17.74
C SER A 617 13.93 26.78 18.07
N LEU A 618 13.31 27.69 17.30
CA LEU A 618 11.90 28.08 17.43
C LEU A 618 10.92 27.12 16.73
N LEU A 619 11.40 26.33 15.77
CA LEU A 619 10.57 25.38 15.00
C LEU A 619 10.51 23.96 15.62
N GLU A 620 11.34 23.66 16.62
CA GLU A 620 11.41 22.33 17.28
C GLU A 620 10.79 22.30 18.70
N ALA A 621 10.01 23.30 19.10
CA ALA A 621 9.56 23.47 20.49
C ALA A 621 8.10 23.06 20.73
N GLU A 622 7.80 21.76 20.71
CA GLU A 622 6.43 21.29 21.02
C GLU A 622 6.15 21.02 22.51
N ASP A 623 7.11 21.15 23.44
CA ASP A 623 6.82 20.79 24.85
C ASP A 623 7.72 21.41 25.94
N ARG A 624 7.79 22.76 26.06
CA ARG A 624 8.52 23.43 27.18
C ARG A 624 7.76 24.55 27.89
N ASP A 625 7.97 24.62 29.21
CA ASP A 625 7.40 25.57 30.18
C ASP A 625 7.72 27.06 29.90
N GLU A 626 6.78 27.92 30.32
CA GLU A 626 6.66 29.38 30.12
C GLU A 626 7.91 30.22 30.51
N ARG A 627 8.81 29.68 31.33
CA ARG A 627 10.09 30.34 31.69
C ARG A 627 11.17 30.26 30.61
N ALA A 628 11.13 29.25 29.73
CA ALA A 628 12.06 29.13 28.61
C ALA A 628 11.76 30.18 27.53
N TRP A 629 10.47 30.47 27.32
CA TRP A 629 9.99 31.47 26.37
C TRP A 629 10.49 32.89 26.67
N GLN A 630 10.53 33.30 27.95
CA GLN A 630 11.04 34.62 28.32
C GLN A 630 12.55 34.76 28.07
N HIS A 631 13.32 33.70 28.25
CA HIS A 631 14.77 33.71 28.06
C HIS A 631 15.16 33.82 26.57
N ASP A 632 14.41 33.16 25.68
CA ASP A 632 14.64 33.26 24.24
C ASP A 632 14.13 34.58 23.66
N TRP A 633 13.07 35.16 24.25
CA TRP A 633 12.61 36.49 23.85
C TRP A 633 13.64 37.60 24.19
N GLU A 634 14.35 37.48 25.31
CA GLU A 634 15.43 38.42 25.64
C GLU A 634 16.64 38.28 24.72
N ARG A 635 16.93 37.08 24.21
CA ARG A 635 17.97 36.82 23.20
C ARG A 635 17.63 37.44 21.84
N ILE A 636 16.41 37.24 21.33
CA ILE A 636 15.97 37.81 20.04
C ILE A 636 15.97 39.34 20.10
N ARG A 637 15.61 39.94 21.25
CA ARG A 637 15.64 41.40 21.45
C ARG A 637 17.06 41.96 21.45
N SER A 638 18.04 41.23 22.00
CA SER A 638 19.47 41.60 21.97
C SER A 638 20.07 41.48 20.57
N VAL A 639 19.72 40.45 19.79
CA VAL A 639 20.17 40.30 18.40
C VAL A 639 19.57 41.41 17.52
N ARG A 640 18.28 41.73 17.69
CA ARG A 640 17.61 42.83 16.97
C ARG A 640 18.21 44.21 17.32
N LYS A 641 18.75 44.38 18.53
CA LYS A 641 19.44 45.60 18.95
C LYS A 641 20.85 45.68 18.34
N ALA A 642 21.60 44.58 18.29
CA ALA A 642 22.92 44.53 17.67
C ALA A 642 22.88 44.75 16.15
N VAL A 643 21.87 44.21 15.45
CA VAL A 643 21.67 44.39 14.00
C VAL A 643 21.22 45.80 13.64
N ARG A 644 20.53 46.50 14.55
CA ARG A 644 20.06 47.89 14.35
C ARG A 644 21.17 48.93 14.57
N ASP A 645 22.14 48.66 15.44
CA ASP A 645 23.18 49.63 15.81
C ASP A 645 24.40 49.63 14.86
N ASP A 646 24.55 48.64 13.96
CA ASP A 646 25.70 48.50 13.02
C ASP A 646 25.34 48.74 11.53
N PHE A 647 24.07 49.05 11.22
CA PHE A 647 23.60 49.41 9.87
C PHE A 647 23.46 50.93 9.75
N ASP A 648 24.46 51.59 9.17
CA ASP A 648 24.40 53.03 8.88
C ASP A 648 23.49 53.31 7.67
N VAL A 649 22.23 53.61 7.96
CA VAL A 649 21.16 53.90 7.00
C VAL A 649 21.46 55.14 6.15
N ASP A 650 22.29 56.08 6.63
CA ASP A 650 22.59 57.32 5.92
C ASP A 650 23.53 57.09 4.72
N THR A 651 24.40 56.06 4.78
CA THR A 651 25.32 55.73 3.68
C THR A 651 24.57 55.05 2.51
N LEU A 652 23.62 54.13 2.81
CA LEU A 652 22.82 53.44 1.78
C LEU A 652 21.83 54.38 1.08
N LEU A 653 21.27 55.35 1.81
CA LEU A 653 20.41 56.38 1.23
C LEU A 653 21.18 57.34 0.31
N SER A 654 22.48 57.55 0.53
CA SER A 654 23.34 58.34 -0.37
C SER A 654 23.66 57.63 -1.68
N GLU A 655 23.87 56.30 -1.65
CA GLU A 655 24.16 55.50 -2.86
C GLU A 655 22.91 55.30 -3.73
N ILE A 656 21.72 55.18 -3.12
CA ILE A 656 20.44 55.07 -3.84
C ILE A 656 20.02 56.42 -4.46
N ALA A 657 20.38 57.56 -3.84
CA ALA A 657 20.09 58.89 -4.36
C ALA A 657 20.92 59.23 -5.63
N ASP A 658 22.17 58.75 -5.72
CA ASP A 658 23.03 58.95 -6.89
C ASP A 658 22.62 58.06 -8.08
N ASP A 659 22.11 56.85 -7.83
CA ASP A 659 21.64 55.94 -8.89
C ASP A 659 20.29 56.39 -9.50
N ILE A 660 19.43 57.00 -8.70
CA ILE A 660 18.12 57.54 -9.16
C ILE A 660 18.29 58.84 -9.97
N THR A 661 19.32 59.65 -9.68
CA THR A 661 19.60 60.88 -10.46
C THR A 661 20.32 60.62 -11.79
N GLY A 662 21.06 59.51 -11.92
CA GLY A 662 21.66 59.10 -13.20
C GLY A 662 20.64 58.63 -14.25
N ALA A 663 19.60 57.91 -13.83
CA ALA A 663 18.58 57.33 -14.71
C ALA A 663 17.62 58.36 -15.36
N TRP A 664 17.49 59.56 -14.78
CA TRP A 664 16.60 60.62 -15.28
C TRP A 664 17.24 61.56 -16.34
N SER A 665 18.52 61.36 -16.69
CA SER A 665 19.23 62.20 -17.68
C SER A 665 19.33 61.60 -19.10
N SER A 666 18.74 60.42 -19.34
CA SER A 666 18.74 59.74 -20.65
C SER A 666 17.41 59.85 -21.42
N TRP A 667 16.43 60.57 -20.87
CA TRP A 667 15.15 60.90 -21.51
C TRP A 667 14.91 62.42 -21.46
N SER A 668 15.68 63.16 -22.27
CA SER A 668 15.33 64.51 -22.75
C SER A 668 15.88 64.71 -24.15
#